data_AF-A0A1E5GI60-F1
#
_entry.id   AF-A0A1E5GI60-F1
#
_cell.length_a   1.000
_cell.length_b   1.000
_cell.length_c   1.000
_cell.angle_alpha   90.00
_cell.angle_beta   90.00
_cell.angle_gamma   90.00
#
_symmetry.space_group_name_H-M   'P 1'
#
loop_
_entity.id
_entity.type
_entity.pdbx_description
1 polymer ?
#
loop_
_entity_poly.entity_id
_entity_poly.type
_entity_poly.pdbx_seq_one_letter_code
_entity_poly.pdbx_strand_id
1 'polypeptide(L)'
;MKKNLFFGLIGITLFFTVGTISASSEEVVNEPQSTVENEITETTTSEQAIQSTQSTTETTEAVTTSSESITESKPEPTAEKTTAPMTLNYSIYNEQSGWQANQSNGAVAEYPNGRIEALKINIEGSTAELGTIQYRAHVADVGWQNFADVNSISGISGKRMEAVQIQLTETLKANYDIYYRLHVQNFGWLDWAANGQTAGTTGFSYEIKGIQIQLVEKGQTVPGKTVRPFVQYKKPNIKYQSHIQDIGWQGIKTNGELSGTTGQSKRMEAMKITVDNTPVSGGIEYRSHVQDIGWQGYVTNNAMTGTMKQSKRMEALSIRLTGELAQHFDVYYHVHAKNFGWMDWASNGQDAGTSGFSYQLESIEIRLVKKGTAAPGAVKRYFVQYKQPTVTYQSHVQDKGWQAPSTNGQTNGSTGQSKRVEAIKVNVANAPVSGSIEYRTHVQDKGWQHYVANNQLSGTTGQSKRVEAYDIRLTGELAKHFDVYYRGHIEKIGNSGWNKNSGIVGSSGFSLRLEAIEIQLVRKNQKAPTLSKSFWENKSAELNVPFINQYASNAPMGCEAASLLQALKTLGYAKNYTLTAFLNEMPISYNNDPNNGFAGNPYIIMTNGVYQSIFAKPLANWGTKYGNVQNISGSSASNLKLQLTLGRPVVVYVTYNFESPTYGYYFWGKGVDNAHIMTLAGYNSTTKKYLVSDPAKGKYWVDYAVFEKAYNLTKGAVVVR
;
A
#
# COMPACT_ATOMS: atom_id res chain seq x y z
N MET A 1 8.93 52.05 15.18
CA MET A 1 8.51 52.35 16.58
C MET A 1 8.52 51.02 17.34
N LYS A 2 9.57 50.72 18.14
CA LYS A 2 9.61 50.80 19.63
C LYS A 2 8.51 49.90 20.27
N LYS A 3 8.73 48.86 21.08
CA LYS A 3 9.73 48.49 22.13
C LYS A 3 9.76 46.95 22.27
N ASN A 4 10.92 46.28 22.36
CA ASN A 4 11.62 45.80 23.57
C ASN A 4 10.73 45.20 24.70
N LEU A 5 10.96 43.95 25.11
CA LEU A 5 11.83 43.64 26.26
C LEU A 5 12.10 42.12 26.42
N PHE A 6 13.33 41.83 26.83
CA PHE A 6 13.95 40.55 27.21
C PHE A 6 13.75 40.25 28.71
N PHE A 7 14.03 39.01 29.12
CA PHE A 7 14.40 38.44 30.44
C PHE A 7 13.66 37.09 30.64
N GLY A 8 14.24 35.98 31.10
CA GLY A 8 15.52 35.74 31.75
C GLY A 8 15.73 34.23 31.97
N LEU A 9 16.92 33.92 32.47
CA LEU A 9 17.68 32.67 32.47
C LEU A 9 17.37 31.73 33.68
N ILE A 10 18.13 30.61 33.76
CA ILE A 10 18.36 29.67 34.90
C ILE A 10 17.47 28.41 34.81
N GLY A 11 17.94 27.17 34.64
CA GLY A 11 19.20 26.52 35.02
C GLY A 11 18.96 25.67 36.28
N ILE A 12 19.10 24.33 36.21
CA ILE A 12 19.59 23.44 37.29
C ILE A 12 19.58 21.98 36.80
N THR A 13 20.77 21.41 36.79
CA THR A 13 21.12 20.00 36.69
C THR A 13 20.98 19.35 38.07
N LEU A 14 20.52 18.10 38.19
CA LEU A 14 21.12 17.15 39.15
C LEU A 14 20.79 15.68 38.80
N PHE A 15 21.85 14.88 38.87
CA PHE A 15 21.93 13.42 38.76
C PHE A 15 21.27 12.70 39.94
N PHE A 16 20.77 11.47 39.71
CA PHE A 16 21.07 10.30 40.56
C PHE A 16 20.95 9.00 39.73
N THR A 17 22.05 8.26 39.67
CA THR A 17 22.20 6.82 39.36
C THR A 17 21.69 6.01 40.59
N VAL A 18 21.42 4.70 40.63
CA VAL A 18 21.99 3.46 40.05
C VAL A 18 20.91 2.36 40.16
N GLY A 19 20.90 1.39 39.26
CA GLY A 19 20.19 0.12 39.45
C GLY A 19 20.56 -0.92 38.38
N THR A 20 21.62 -1.67 38.63
CA THR A 20 22.19 -2.75 37.79
C THR A 20 21.37 -4.04 37.86
N ILE A 21 21.13 -4.70 36.72
CA ILE A 21 21.11 -6.18 36.58
C ILE A 21 21.72 -6.56 35.22
N SER A 22 22.65 -7.52 35.28
CA SER A 22 23.42 -8.14 34.20
C SER A 22 22.62 -9.04 33.28
N ALA A 23 23.02 -9.18 32.01
CA ALA A 23 23.76 -10.36 31.52
C ALA A 23 23.85 -10.40 29.98
N SER A 24 25.06 -10.73 29.50
CA SER A 24 25.47 -11.46 28.29
C SER A 24 24.77 -11.19 26.95
N SER A 25 25.43 -11.07 25.80
CA SER A 25 26.81 -11.26 25.37
C SER A 25 26.77 -11.04 23.86
N GLU A 26 27.64 -10.22 23.27
CA GLU A 26 27.89 -10.28 21.84
C GLU A 26 29.32 -9.85 21.55
N GLU A 27 29.93 -10.62 20.64
CA GLU A 27 31.35 -10.73 20.37
C GLU A 27 32.01 -9.47 19.84
N VAL A 28 33.24 -9.28 20.32
CA VAL A 28 34.28 -8.45 19.73
C VAL A 28 34.91 -9.23 18.58
N VAL A 29 35.01 -8.64 17.39
CA VAL A 29 36.04 -9.03 16.42
C VAL A 29 36.80 -7.78 15.98
N ASN A 30 38.10 -7.85 16.25
CA ASN A 30 39.16 -6.89 15.95
C ASN A 30 39.34 -6.64 14.44
N GLU A 31 39.73 -5.40 14.13
CA GLU A 31 40.52 -5.06 12.94
C GLU A 31 41.88 -5.79 12.90
N PRO A 32 42.57 -5.74 11.75
CA PRO A 32 43.73 -4.85 11.75
C PRO A 32 43.87 -3.96 10.48
N GLN A 33 44.16 -2.68 10.72
CA GLN A 33 45.03 -1.80 9.91
C GLN A 33 46.47 -2.38 9.85
N SER A 34 47.41 -2.08 8.95
CA SER A 34 47.71 -1.07 7.91
C SER A 34 48.92 -1.64 7.12
N THR A 35 49.23 -1.26 5.88
CA THR A 35 50.13 -0.17 5.39
C THR A 35 50.54 -0.59 3.94
N VAL A 36 50.92 0.21 2.93
CA VAL A 36 51.30 1.64 2.77
C VAL A 36 51.53 1.93 1.25
N GLU A 37 51.30 3.20 0.85
CA GLU A 37 51.86 4.00 -0.28
C GLU A 37 51.57 3.60 -1.75
N ASN A 38 51.31 4.51 -2.71
CA ASN A 38 51.74 5.92 -2.88
C ASN A 38 50.68 6.77 -3.63
N GLU A 39 50.52 8.03 -3.19
CA GLU A 39 49.99 9.17 -3.98
C GLU A 39 50.97 9.55 -5.09
N ILE A 40 50.49 10.08 -6.24
CA ILE A 40 50.89 11.40 -6.78
C ILE A 40 49.73 11.99 -7.63
N THR A 41 49.38 13.24 -7.32
CA THR A 41 48.52 14.21 -8.01
C THR A 41 49.07 14.70 -9.37
N GLU A 42 48.21 15.24 -10.25
CA GLU A 42 48.38 16.53 -10.98
C GLU A 42 47.25 16.69 -12.04
N THR A 43 46.29 17.60 -11.84
CA THR A 43 46.16 18.98 -12.39
C THR A 43 45.96 19.15 -13.89
N THR A 44 44.92 19.96 -14.18
CA THR A 44 44.46 20.50 -15.46
C THR A 44 45.37 21.64 -15.94
N THR A 45 45.39 21.95 -17.25
CA THR A 45 45.00 23.22 -17.94
C THR A 45 45.79 23.45 -19.26
N SER A 46 45.07 23.85 -20.34
CA SER A 46 45.42 24.74 -21.50
C SER A 46 46.72 24.49 -22.33
N GLU A 47 46.89 24.78 -23.63
CA GLU A 47 46.42 25.78 -24.62
C GLU A 47 46.44 25.14 -26.04
N GLN A 48 45.54 25.44 -26.99
CA GLN A 48 45.66 26.44 -28.10
C GLN A 48 47.10 26.70 -28.64
N ALA A 49 47.39 26.95 -29.93
CA ALA A 49 46.74 26.85 -31.25
C ALA A 49 47.79 27.31 -32.32
N ILE A 50 47.38 27.29 -33.61
CA ILE A 50 47.92 28.09 -34.76
C ILE A 50 49.24 27.55 -35.37
N GLN A 51 49.43 27.34 -36.70
CA GLN A 51 49.17 28.22 -37.85
C GLN A 51 49.12 27.39 -39.17
N SER A 52 48.01 27.45 -39.93
CA SER A 52 47.82 28.06 -41.27
C SER A 52 48.83 27.65 -42.36
N THR A 53 48.43 27.24 -43.57
CA THR A 53 47.73 28.04 -44.62
C THR A 53 46.99 27.11 -45.59
N GLN A 54 45.68 27.27 -45.84
CA GLN A 54 45.07 27.98 -47.00
C GLN A 54 45.79 27.73 -48.34
N SER A 55 45.16 27.32 -49.45
CA SER A 55 43.94 27.84 -50.10
C SER A 55 43.56 26.85 -51.22
N THR A 56 42.29 26.39 -51.32
CA THR A 56 41.28 26.74 -52.36
C THR A 56 41.80 26.51 -53.80
N THR A 57 41.14 25.77 -54.70
CA THR A 57 39.81 26.06 -55.28
C THR A 57 39.38 24.90 -56.19
N GLU A 58 38.08 24.58 -56.19
CA GLU A 58 37.39 23.75 -57.19
C GLU A 58 37.04 24.56 -58.45
N THR A 59 37.08 23.94 -59.63
CA THR A 59 36.13 24.15 -60.77
C THR A 59 36.52 23.15 -61.88
N THR A 60 35.77 22.06 -62.08
CA THR A 60 34.75 21.84 -63.16
C THR A 60 35.16 22.36 -64.54
N GLU A 61 35.34 21.47 -65.52
CA GLU A 61 34.36 21.18 -66.58
C GLU A 61 34.88 20.14 -67.59
N ALA A 62 33.92 19.50 -68.24
CA ALA A 62 34.05 18.44 -69.23
C ALA A 62 34.69 18.92 -70.55
N VAL A 63 35.15 17.98 -71.39
CA VAL A 63 34.72 17.82 -72.81
C VAL A 63 35.48 16.67 -73.48
N THR A 64 34.77 16.13 -74.44
CA THR A 64 34.84 14.89 -75.20
C THR A 64 35.81 14.92 -76.40
N THR A 65 36.22 13.70 -76.81
CA THR A 65 36.49 13.19 -78.19
C THR A 65 37.80 13.45 -78.97
N SER A 66 38.38 12.31 -79.40
CA SER A 66 39.15 11.99 -80.64
C SER A 66 40.49 12.71 -80.86
N SER A 67 41.58 12.11 -81.36
CA SER A 67 41.82 10.91 -82.18
C SER A 67 43.35 10.70 -82.33
N GLU A 68 43.80 9.44 -82.46
CA GLU A 68 45.00 8.93 -83.18
C GLU A 68 46.38 9.58 -82.90
N SER A 69 47.52 8.90 -82.78
CA SER A 69 47.99 7.55 -83.11
C SER A 69 49.37 7.39 -82.46
N ILE A 70 49.69 6.28 -81.79
CA ILE A 70 51.09 5.83 -81.65
C ILE A 70 51.13 4.30 -81.75
N THR A 71 52.03 3.87 -82.62
CA THR A 71 52.42 2.54 -83.07
C THR A 71 52.93 1.59 -81.99
N GLU A 72 52.60 0.32 -82.22
CA GLU A 72 53.10 -0.95 -81.68
C GLU A 72 54.40 -0.98 -80.86
N SER A 73 54.29 -1.55 -79.65
CA SER A 73 55.24 -2.56 -79.15
C SER A 73 54.55 -3.57 -78.20
N LYS A 74 54.30 -4.78 -78.73
CA LYS A 74 54.23 -6.16 -78.13
C LYS A 74 54.20 -6.36 -76.59
N PRO A 75 53.70 -7.54 -76.14
CA PRO A 75 52.38 -7.82 -75.55
C PRO A 75 52.37 -7.84 -74.00
N GLU A 76 51.18 -7.92 -73.42
CA GLU A 76 50.90 -8.25 -72.01
C GLU A 76 51.78 -9.39 -71.46
N PRO A 77 52.18 -9.37 -70.18
CA PRO A 77 52.41 -10.61 -69.47
C PRO A 77 51.05 -11.23 -69.20
N THR A 78 50.71 -12.24 -70.01
CA THR A 78 49.73 -13.27 -69.67
C THR A 78 49.94 -13.68 -68.21
N ALA A 79 48.99 -13.36 -67.35
CA ALA A 79 48.91 -13.93 -66.01
C ALA A 79 48.87 -15.45 -66.16
N GLU A 80 49.94 -16.11 -65.73
CA GLU A 80 49.98 -17.57 -65.66
C GLU A 80 48.81 -18.04 -64.79
N LYS A 81 47.83 -18.66 -65.44
CA LYS A 81 46.74 -19.37 -64.79
C LYS A 81 47.37 -20.59 -64.11
N THR A 82 47.48 -20.53 -62.79
CA THR A 82 47.99 -21.60 -61.92
C THR A 82 47.37 -22.96 -62.24
N THR A 83 48.20 -23.97 -62.48
CA THR A 83 47.82 -25.35 -62.82
C THR A 83 47.73 -26.29 -61.61
N ALA A 84 47.99 -25.81 -60.39
CA ALA A 84 47.79 -26.56 -59.15
C ALA A 84 46.49 -26.09 -58.44
N PRO A 85 45.57 -27.00 -58.06
CA PRO A 85 44.33 -26.60 -57.38
C PRO A 85 44.63 -26.08 -55.96
N MET A 86 44.23 -24.84 -55.68
CA MET A 86 44.32 -24.25 -54.34
C MET A 86 43.35 -24.96 -53.39
N THR A 87 43.87 -25.52 -52.30
CA THR A 87 43.05 -26.26 -51.31
C THR A 87 43.05 -25.55 -49.97
N LEU A 88 41.89 -25.00 -49.57
CA LEU A 88 41.70 -24.37 -48.26
C LEU A 88 41.42 -25.42 -47.18
N ASN A 89 42.19 -25.39 -46.10
CA ASN A 89 42.01 -26.22 -44.90
C ASN A 89 42.07 -25.34 -43.63
N TYR A 90 41.20 -25.60 -42.65
CA TYR A 90 41.24 -24.87 -41.37
C TYR A 90 40.80 -25.73 -40.18
N SER A 91 41.29 -25.40 -39.00
CA SER A 91 40.90 -26.06 -37.75
C SER A 91 40.63 -25.02 -36.66
N ILE A 92 39.77 -25.40 -35.72
CA ILE A 92 39.39 -24.61 -34.55
C ILE A 92 39.82 -25.34 -33.28
N TYR A 93 40.03 -24.55 -32.23
CA TYR A 93 40.50 -25.01 -30.93
C TYR A 93 39.62 -24.48 -29.81
N ASN A 94 39.42 -25.32 -28.80
CA ASN A 94 39.07 -24.91 -27.45
C ASN A 94 39.83 -25.76 -26.43
N GLU A 95 40.01 -25.22 -25.22
CA GLU A 95 40.77 -25.89 -24.15
C GLU A 95 40.21 -27.27 -23.76
N GLN A 96 38.88 -27.45 -23.87
CA GLN A 96 38.21 -28.69 -23.46
C GLN A 96 38.43 -29.86 -24.42
N SER A 97 38.54 -29.59 -25.73
CA SER A 97 38.56 -30.62 -26.78
C SER A 97 39.86 -30.61 -27.60
N GLY A 98 40.72 -29.63 -27.41
CA GLY A 98 41.89 -29.43 -28.25
C GLY A 98 41.53 -29.00 -29.68
N TRP A 99 42.47 -29.23 -30.61
CA TRP A 99 42.28 -28.95 -32.03
C TRP A 99 41.33 -29.96 -32.67
N GLN A 100 40.34 -29.47 -33.42
CA GLN A 100 39.51 -30.34 -34.26
C GLN A 100 40.27 -30.81 -35.52
N ALA A 101 39.73 -31.83 -36.19
CA ALA A 101 40.21 -32.22 -37.52
C ALA A 101 40.05 -31.05 -38.51
N ASN A 102 40.96 -30.96 -39.49
CA ASN A 102 40.89 -29.93 -40.53
C ASN A 102 39.58 -30.03 -41.32
N GLN A 103 38.92 -28.90 -41.48
CA GLN A 103 37.77 -28.69 -42.33
C GLN A 103 38.21 -28.20 -43.70
N SER A 104 37.58 -28.71 -44.75
CA SER A 104 37.84 -28.32 -46.13
C SER A 104 37.05 -27.06 -46.53
N ASN A 105 37.34 -26.54 -47.73
CA ASN A 105 36.69 -25.38 -48.31
C ASN A 105 35.15 -25.41 -48.17
N GLY A 106 34.59 -24.47 -47.42
CA GLY A 106 33.15 -24.33 -47.19
C GLY A 106 32.54 -25.28 -46.14
N ALA A 107 33.29 -26.16 -45.50
CA ALA A 107 32.76 -27.06 -44.46
C ALA A 107 32.59 -26.35 -43.10
N VAL A 108 31.52 -26.59 -42.33
CA VAL A 108 31.32 -25.90 -41.05
C VAL A 108 32.22 -26.49 -39.95
N ALA A 109 32.99 -25.64 -39.25
CA ALA A 109 33.68 -26.00 -38.01
C ALA A 109 32.90 -25.41 -36.82
N GLU A 110 32.45 -26.23 -35.86
CA GLU A 110 31.64 -25.74 -34.73
C GLU A 110 31.84 -26.51 -33.42
N TYR A 111 31.50 -25.84 -32.33
CA TYR A 111 31.35 -26.39 -30.99
C TYR A 111 29.91 -26.13 -30.49
N PRO A 112 28.98 -27.09 -30.64
CA PRO A 112 27.57 -26.89 -30.25
C PRO A 112 27.40 -26.51 -28.77
N ASN A 113 28.21 -27.10 -27.90
CA ASN A 113 28.18 -26.90 -26.44
C ASN A 113 29.43 -26.17 -25.90
N GLY A 114 30.23 -25.56 -26.78
CA GLY A 114 31.50 -24.90 -26.42
C GLY A 114 31.65 -23.57 -27.14
N ARG A 115 32.87 -23.03 -27.19
CA ARG A 115 33.20 -21.83 -27.96
C ARG A 115 34.51 -22.03 -28.71
N ILE A 116 34.73 -21.25 -29.74
CA ILE A 116 36.03 -21.14 -30.41
C ILE A 116 36.93 -20.22 -29.57
N GLU A 117 38.17 -20.65 -29.33
CA GLU A 117 39.19 -19.90 -28.59
C GLU A 117 40.41 -19.58 -29.47
N ALA A 118 40.71 -20.46 -30.44
CA ALA A 118 41.73 -20.22 -31.46
C ALA A 118 41.41 -20.92 -32.79
N LEU A 119 42.08 -20.50 -33.86
CA LEU A 119 41.97 -21.07 -35.20
C LEU A 119 43.32 -21.09 -35.94
N LYS A 120 43.43 -22.00 -36.89
CA LYS A 120 44.52 -22.11 -37.88
C LYS A 120 43.92 -22.25 -39.27
N ILE A 121 44.52 -21.58 -40.25
CA ILE A 121 44.07 -21.65 -41.65
C ILE A 121 45.27 -21.86 -42.57
N ASN A 122 45.12 -22.78 -43.52
CA ASN A 122 46.12 -23.13 -44.52
C ASN A 122 45.51 -23.10 -45.93
N ILE A 123 46.29 -22.66 -46.91
CA ILE A 123 45.97 -22.83 -48.34
C ILE A 123 47.10 -23.64 -48.97
N GLU A 124 46.83 -24.90 -49.25
CA GLU A 124 47.78 -25.79 -49.94
C GLU A 124 47.81 -25.46 -51.44
N GLY A 125 49.01 -25.52 -52.02
CA GLY A 125 49.25 -25.13 -53.41
C GLY A 125 49.73 -23.68 -53.58
N SER A 126 49.77 -22.88 -52.51
CA SER A 126 50.36 -21.53 -52.55
C SER A 126 51.86 -21.54 -52.28
N THR A 127 52.61 -20.67 -52.96
CA THR A 127 54.03 -20.38 -52.71
C THR A 127 54.19 -18.94 -52.23
N ALA A 128 55.36 -18.59 -51.67
CA ALA A 128 55.63 -17.22 -51.23
C ALA A 128 55.46 -16.17 -52.36
N GLU A 129 55.73 -16.55 -53.61
CA GLU A 129 55.57 -15.71 -54.80
C GLU A 129 54.10 -15.56 -55.26
N LEU A 130 53.26 -16.57 -54.98
CA LEU A 130 51.83 -16.53 -55.25
C LEU A 130 51.04 -15.77 -54.17
N GLY A 131 51.66 -15.48 -53.03
CA GLY A 131 51.01 -14.88 -51.86
C GLY A 131 50.54 -15.91 -50.85
N THR A 132 49.91 -15.44 -49.77
CA THR A 132 49.47 -16.29 -48.67
C THR A 132 48.13 -15.82 -48.10
N ILE A 133 47.69 -16.50 -47.05
CA ILE A 133 46.57 -16.10 -46.20
C ILE A 133 47.08 -15.50 -44.90
N GLN A 134 46.48 -14.39 -44.49
CA GLN A 134 46.70 -13.77 -43.18
C GLN A 134 45.38 -13.65 -42.45
N TYR A 135 45.40 -13.92 -41.14
CA TYR A 135 44.19 -13.83 -40.32
C TYR A 135 44.49 -13.38 -38.91
N ARG A 136 43.52 -12.72 -38.28
CA ARG A 136 43.61 -12.33 -36.88
C ARG A 136 42.28 -12.49 -36.16
N ALA A 137 42.37 -12.82 -34.89
CA ALA A 137 41.25 -12.90 -33.96
C ALA A 137 41.18 -11.64 -33.09
N HIS A 138 39.95 -11.23 -32.77
CA HIS A 138 39.65 -10.35 -31.65
C HIS A 138 39.30 -11.20 -30.44
N VAL A 139 40.11 -11.11 -29.38
CA VAL A 139 39.99 -11.95 -28.18
C VAL A 139 39.49 -11.11 -27.00
N ALA A 140 38.59 -11.68 -26.21
CA ALA A 140 38.03 -11.04 -25.02
C ALA A 140 39.14 -10.52 -24.08
N ASP A 141 38.98 -9.26 -23.63
CA ASP A 141 39.89 -8.54 -22.74
C ASP A 141 41.33 -8.36 -23.28
N VAL A 142 41.55 -8.66 -24.56
CA VAL A 142 42.85 -8.50 -25.24
C VAL A 142 42.72 -7.59 -26.46
N GLY A 143 41.62 -7.71 -27.21
CA GLY A 143 41.39 -6.96 -28.44
C GLY A 143 41.90 -7.70 -29.68
N TRP A 144 42.16 -6.94 -30.74
CA TRP A 144 42.72 -7.47 -31.99
C TRP A 144 44.16 -7.91 -31.80
N GLN A 145 44.44 -9.16 -32.14
CA GLN A 145 45.82 -9.66 -32.22
C GLN A 145 46.49 -9.23 -33.52
N ASN A 146 47.81 -9.40 -33.60
CA ASN A 146 48.54 -9.28 -34.86
C ASN A 146 48.03 -10.31 -35.87
N PHE A 147 48.18 -10.01 -37.17
CA PHE A 147 47.94 -10.99 -38.21
C PHE A 147 48.89 -12.17 -38.04
N ALA A 148 48.29 -13.36 -37.98
CA ALA A 148 48.97 -14.64 -38.04
C ALA A 148 49.13 -15.03 -39.51
N ASP A 149 50.30 -15.57 -39.84
CA ASP A 149 50.56 -16.15 -41.15
C ASP A 149 49.96 -17.56 -41.25
N VAL A 150 50.05 -18.14 -42.45
CA VAL A 150 49.56 -19.48 -42.76
C VAL A 150 49.90 -20.51 -41.67
N ASN A 151 48.90 -21.29 -41.27
CA ASN A 151 48.95 -22.35 -40.27
C ASN A 151 49.43 -21.91 -38.85
N SER A 152 49.61 -20.61 -38.60
CA SER A 152 49.95 -20.07 -37.28
C SER A 152 48.71 -19.90 -36.40
N ILE A 153 48.86 -19.90 -35.08
CA ILE A 153 47.72 -19.79 -34.17
C ILE A 153 47.22 -18.34 -34.13
N SER A 154 45.92 -18.15 -34.34
CA SER A 154 45.24 -16.90 -33.98
C SER A 154 44.14 -17.18 -32.97
N GLY A 155 44.16 -16.48 -31.83
CA GLY A 155 43.36 -16.75 -30.64
C GLY A 155 44.22 -17.01 -29.39
N ILE A 156 43.56 -17.26 -28.26
CA ILE A 156 44.22 -17.55 -26.97
C ILE A 156 43.42 -18.64 -26.23
N SER A 157 44.09 -19.72 -25.83
CA SER A 157 43.49 -20.79 -25.04
C SER A 157 42.83 -20.26 -23.77
N GLY A 158 41.64 -20.74 -23.44
CA GLY A 158 40.86 -20.34 -22.26
C GLY A 158 40.21 -18.95 -22.39
N LYS A 159 40.44 -18.20 -23.47
CA LYS A 159 39.80 -16.91 -23.74
C LYS A 159 38.82 -16.99 -24.90
N ARG A 160 37.71 -16.27 -24.77
CA ARG A 160 36.68 -16.19 -25.81
C ARG A 160 37.16 -15.40 -27.01
N MET A 161 37.05 -15.99 -28.20
CA MET A 161 37.14 -15.26 -29.46
C MET A 161 35.79 -14.59 -29.78
N GLU A 162 35.81 -13.35 -30.26
CA GLU A 162 34.59 -12.56 -30.55
C GLU A 162 34.42 -12.18 -32.03
N ALA A 163 35.53 -11.93 -32.73
CA ALA A 163 35.55 -11.58 -34.15
C ALA A 163 36.82 -12.07 -34.87
N VAL A 164 36.77 -12.16 -36.20
CA VAL A 164 37.89 -12.58 -37.06
C VAL A 164 38.00 -11.67 -38.29
N GLN A 165 39.23 -11.46 -38.76
CA GLN A 165 39.53 -10.93 -40.10
C GLN A 165 40.46 -11.89 -40.83
N ILE A 166 40.18 -12.14 -42.11
CA ILE A 166 40.94 -13.07 -42.97
C ILE A 166 41.13 -12.38 -44.32
N GLN A 167 42.37 -12.31 -44.79
CA GLN A 167 42.73 -11.68 -46.05
C GLN A 167 43.75 -12.50 -46.83
N LEU A 168 43.72 -12.36 -48.15
CA LEU A 168 44.73 -12.93 -49.06
C LEU A 168 45.76 -11.85 -49.41
N THR A 169 46.98 -12.27 -49.73
CA THR A 169 48.07 -11.39 -50.20
C THR A 169 48.49 -11.72 -51.64
N GLU A 170 49.26 -10.82 -52.25
CA GLU A 170 49.85 -10.96 -53.60
C GLU A 170 48.89 -11.50 -54.67
N THR A 171 49.38 -12.43 -55.50
CA THR A 171 48.67 -13.02 -56.64
C THR A 171 47.41 -13.79 -56.22
N LEU A 172 47.37 -14.39 -55.03
CA LEU A 172 46.15 -15.02 -54.49
C LEU A 172 45.02 -14.01 -54.32
N LYS A 173 45.30 -12.80 -53.82
CA LYS A 173 44.31 -11.71 -53.72
C LYS A 173 43.82 -11.23 -55.09
N ALA A 174 44.66 -11.33 -56.12
CA ALA A 174 44.30 -10.98 -57.48
C ALA A 174 43.34 -11.99 -58.11
N ASN A 175 43.50 -13.29 -57.79
CA ASN A 175 42.80 -14.39 -58.45
C ASN A 175 41.64 -15.00 -57.64
N TYR A 176 41.58 -14.77 -56.33
CA TYR A 176 40.57 -15.35 -55.44
C TYR A 176 39.99 -14.30 -54.48
N ASP A 177 38.78 -14.59 -54.03
CA ASP A 177 38.13 -13.95 -52.88
C ASP A 177 38.01 -14.96 -51.74
N ILE A 178 38.31 -14.51 -50.51
CA ILE A 178 38.11 -15.30 -49.29
C ILE A 178 36.86 -14.80 -48.57
N TYR A 179 35.87 -15.69 -48.44
CA TYR A 179 34.63 -15.45 -47.72
C TYR A 179 34.60 -16.21 -46.40
N TYR A 180 34.13 -15.58 -45.33
CA TYR A 180 33.99 -16.24 -44.03
C TYR A 180 32.83 -15.67 -43.23
N ARG A 181 32.20 -16.52 -42.42
CA ARG A 181 31.15 -16.12 -41.48
C ARG A 181 31.28 -16.84 -40.16
N LEU A 182 30.66 -16.28 -39.13
CA LEU A 182 30.70 -16.79 -37.76
C LEU A 182 29.30 -17.06 -37.25
N HIS A 183 29.14 -18.17 -36.54
CA HIS A 183 27.98 -18.47 -35.72
C HIS A 183 28.21 -17.87 -34.33
N VAL A 184 27.50 -16.79 -34.00
CA VAL A 184 27.67 -16.06 -32.73
C VAL A 184 26.49 -16.34 -31.80
N GLN A 185 26.78 -16.58 -30.51
CA GLN A 185 25.77 -16.75 -29.48
C GLN A 185 24.74 -15.61 -29.52
N ASN A 186 23.45 -15.96 -29.48
CA ASN A 186 22.30 -15.05 -29.57
C ASN A 186 22.11 -14.32 -30.91
N PHE A 187 23.02 -14.43 -31.88
CA PHE A 187 22.85 -13.88 -33.24
C PHE A 187 22.66 -14.96 -34.31
N GLY A 188 23.09 -16.20 -34.05
CA GLY A 188 23.13 -17.22 -35.09
C GLY A 188 24.28 -16.96 -36.06
N TRP A 189 24.16 -17.50 -37.28
CA TRP A 189 25.11 -17.20 -38.36
C TRP A 189 24.93 -15.76 -38.83
N LEU A 190 25.99 -14.97 -38.69
CA LEU A 190 26.09 -13.67 -39.35
C LEU A 190 26.34 -13.85 -40.86
N ASP A 191 26.15 -12.78 -41.62
CA ASP A 191 26.41 -12.78 -43.06
C ASP A 191 27.90 -12.99 -43.37
N TRP A 192 28.23 -13.27 -44.63
CA TRP A 192 29.60 -13.49 -45.09
C TRP A 192 30.39 -12.18 -45.11
N ALA A 193 31.54 -12.16 -44.43
CA ALA A 193 32.61 -11.19 -44.61
C ALA A 193 33.48 -11.60 -45.81
N ALA A 194 34.09 -10.63 -46.48
CA ALA A 194 35.05 -10.88 -47.56
C ALA A 194 36.37 -10.14 -47.34
N ASN A 195 37.48 -10.75 -47.73
CA ASN A 195 38.76 -10.08 -48.00
C ASN A 195 39.19 -9.04 -46.96
N GLY A 196 39.25 -9.44 -45.68
CA GLY A 196 39.70 -8.60 -44.56
C GLY A 196 38.58 -7.85 -43.83
N GLN A 197 37.32 -7.93 -44.29
CA GLN A 197 36.17 -7.41 -43.54
C GLN A 197 36.03 -8.09 -42.18
N THR A 198 35.59 -7.40 -41.14
CA THR A 198 35.35 -8.06 -39.86
C THR A 198 34.16 -9.03 -39.97
N ALA A 199 34.30 -10.23 -39.41
CA ALA A 199 33.19 -11.13 -39.12
C ALA A 199 33.04 -11.27 -37.60
N GLY A 200 31.80 -11.34 -37.08
CA GLY A 200 31.52 -11.63 -35.67
C GLY A 200 30.89 -10.48 -34.89
N THR A 201 31.19 -10.41 -33.59
CA THR A 201 30.73 -9.29 -32.75
C THR A 201 31.85 -8.77 -31.87
N THR A 202 31.72 -7.55 -31.36
CA THR A 202 32.64 -7.02 -30.34
C THR A 202 31.85 -6.35 -29.22
N GLY A 203 32.29 -6.52 -27.97
CA GLY A 203 31.72 -5.84 -26.79
C GLY A 203 30.37 -6.38 -26.27
N PHE A 204 29.73 -7.30 -27.00
CA PHE A 204 28.54 -8.01 -26.51
C PHE A 204 28.87 -9.05 -25.44
N SER A 205 30.11 -9.53 -25.43
CA SER A 205 30.57 -10.67 -24.61
C SER A 205 29.99 -12.02 -25.05
N TYR A 206 29.58 -12.12 -26.32
CA TYR A 206 29.03 -13.34 -26.92
C TYR A 206 30.10 -14.24 -27.51
N GLU A 207 29.91 -15.54 -27.36
CA GLU A 207 30.82 -16.56 -27.84
C GLU A 207 30.63 -16.86 -29.33
N ILE A 208 31.72 -17.11 -30.05
CA ILE A 208 31.67 -17.74 -31.36
C ILE A 208 31.51 -19.25 -31.16
N LYS A 209 30.43 -19.81 -31.70
CA LYS A 209 30.10 -21.24 -31.68
C LYS A 209 30.62 -21.97 -32.91
N GLY A 210 30.81 -21.28 -34.04
CA GLY A 210 31.25 -21.90 -35.28
C GLY A 210 31.79 -20.90 -36.30
N ILE A 211 32.53 -21.42 -37.28
CA ILE A 211 33.11 -20.67 -38.39
C ILE A 211 32.96 -21.46 -39.69
N GLN A 212 32.75 -20.74 -40.78
CA GLN A 212 32.75 -21.29 -42.13
C GLN A 212 33.60 -20.38 -43.01
N ILE A 213 34.55 -20.95 -43.74
CA ILE A 213 35.50 -20.23 -44.59
C ILE A 213 35.47 -20.87 -45.99
N GLN A 214 35.37 -20.03 -47.02
CA GLN A 214 35.30 -20.45 -48.41
C GLN A 214 36.17 -19.56 -49.30
N LEU A 215 37.14 -20.19 -49.95
CA LEU A 215 37.94 -19.61 -51.03
C LEU A 215 37.19 -19.79 -52.35
N VAL A 216 37.07 -18.71 -53.11
CA VAL A 216 36.28 -18.64 -54.35
C VAL A 216 37.10 -17.95 -55.43
N GLU A 217 37.14 -18.49 -56.64
CA GLU A 217 37.79 -17.81 -57.78
C GLU A 217 37.11 -16.47 -58.05
N LYS A 218 37.92 -15.46 -58.39
CA LYS A 218 37.41 -14.11 -58.57
C LYS A 218 36.39 -14.04 -59.70
N GLY A 219 35.28 -13.33 -59.45
CA GLY A 219 34.16 -13.23 -60.39
C GLY A 219 33.16 -14.39 -60.33
N GLN A 220 33.40 -15.42 -59.50
CA GLN A 220 32.41 -16.45 -59.23
C GLN A 220 31.36 -16.00 -58.21
N THR A 221 30.31 -16.80 -58.05
CA THR A 221 29.15 -16.46 -57.21
C THR A 221 29.53 -16.40 -55.72
N VAL A 222 29.11 -15.33 -55.05
CA VAL A 222 29.29 -15.15 -53.61
C VAL A 222 28.53 -16.24 -52.82
N PRO A 223 29.11 -16.85 -51.77
CA PRO A 223 28.46 -17.93 -51.02
C PRO A 223 27.13 -17.57 -50.33
N GLY A 224 26.82 -16.29 -50.16
CA GLY A 224 25.57 -15.83 -49.56
C GLY A 224 25.51 -14.31 -49.37
N LYS A 225 24.61 -13.86 -48.49
CA LYS A 225 24.49 -12.44 -48.13
C LYS A 225 25.75 -11.94 -47.43
N THR A 226 26.11 -10.68 -47.67
CA THR A 226 27.30 -10.01 -47.13
C THR A 226 26.95 -8.70 -46.39
N VAL A 227 25.68 -8.50 -46.03
CA VAL A 227 25.16 -7.21 -45.55
C VAL A 227 25.54 -6.95 -44.09
N ARG A 228 25.47 -7.98 -43.24
CA ARG A 228 25.75 -7.87 -41.79
C ARG A 228 26.74 -8.93 -41.29
N PRO A 229 27.99 -8.92 -41.76
CA PRO A 229 29.00 -9.87 -41.28
C PRO A 229 29.49 -9.55 -39.87
N PHE A 230 29.30 -8.31 -39.42
CA PHE A 230 29.79 -7.82 -38.13
C PHE A 230 28.78 -6.94 -37.40
N VAL A 231 28.72 -7.09 -36.08
CA VAL A 231 27.92 -6.22 -35.18
C VAL A 231 28.77 -5.75 -34.00
N GLN A 232 28.94 -4.42 -33.89
CA GLN A 232 29.66 -3.81 -32.77
C GLN A 232 28.68 -3.39 -31.66
N TYR A 233 29.02 -3.73 -30.41
CA TYR A 233 28.28 -3.24 -29.26
C TYR A 233 28.39 -1.73 -29.14
N LYS A 234 27.23 -1.11 -28.95
CA LYS A 234 27.04 0.27 -28.53
C LYS A 234 26.19 0.20 -27.29
N LYS A 235 26.53 0.98 -26.27
CA LYS A 235 25.71 1.07 -25.06
C LYS A 235 24.41 1.79 -25.40
N PRO A 236 23.26 1.11 -25.50
CA PRO A 236 22.02 1.79 -25.80
C PRO A 236 21.64 2.67 -24.62
N ASN A 237 21.05 3.83 -24.90
CA ASN A 237 20.51 4.69 -23.87
C ASN A 237 18.99 4.68 -23.94
N ILE A 238 18.37 4.87 -22.78
CA ILE A 238 16.94 5.15 -22.67
C ILE A 238 16.77 6.55 -22.11
N LYS A 239 15.93 7.34 -22.78
CA LYS A 239 15.58 8.72 -22.44
C LYS A 239 14.08 8.82 -22.23
N TYR A 240 13.66 9.50 -21.17
CA TYR A 240 12.25 9.66 -20.85
C TYR A 240 11.96 10.96 -20.11
N GLN A 241 10.72 11.41 -20.20
CA GLN A 241 10.23 12.58 -19.46
C GLN A 241 8.75 12.40 -19.13
N SER A 242 8.36 12.95 -17.98
CA SER A 242 6.98 12.95 -17.48
C SER A 242 6.37 14.34 -17.62
N HIS A 243 5.08 14.39 -17.96
CA HIS A 243 4.26 15.59 -17.84
C HIS A 243 3.50 15.54 -16.50
N ILE A 244 3.76 16.50 -15.61
CA ILE A 244 3.22 16.53 -14.25
C ILE A 244 2.18 17.64 -14.10
N GLN A 245 1.12 17.36 -13.34
CA GLN A 245 0.10 18.34 -12.97
C GLN A 245 0.73 19.66 -12.47
N ASP A 246 0.24 20.77 -13.01
CA ASP A 246 0.63 22.15 -12.67
C ASP A 246 2.13 22.45 -12.82
N ILE A 247 2.87 21.59 -13.54
CA ILE A 247 4.30 21.77 -13.86
C ILE A 247 4.50 21.68 -15.38
N GLY A 248 3.83 20.73 -16.03
CA GLY A 248 4.02 20.44 -17.45
C GLY A 248 5.12 19.41 -17.68
N TRP A 249 5.72 19.45 -18.88
CA TRP A 249 6.85 18.58 -19.24
C TRP A 249 8.08 18.94 -18.42
N GLN A 250 8.63 17.96 -17.71
CA GLN A 250 9.92 18.09 -17.04
C GLN A 250 11.07 17.79 -17.99
N GLY A 251 12.31 18.09 -17.56
CA GLY A 251 13.52 17.77 -18.33
C GLY A 251 13.69 16.27 -18.58
N ILE A 252 14.32 15.94 -19.71
CA ILE A 252 14.62 14.56 -20.11
C ILE A 252 15.57 13.92 -19.11
N LYS A 253 15.22 12.70 -18.70
CA LYS A 253 15.96 11.82 -17.81
C LYS A 253 16.50 10.63 -18.56
N THR A 254 17.58 10.08 -18.04
CA THR A 254 18.31 8.97 -18.65
C THR A 254 18.48 7.82 -17.67
N ASN A 255 18.42 6.60 -18.21
CA ASN A 255 18.82 5.33 -17.60
C ASN A 255 18.96 5.32 -16.05
N GLY A 256 17.83 5.19 -15.35
CA GLY A 256 17.76 5.07 -13.90
C GLY A 256 17.52 6.38 -13.14
N GLU A 257 17.55 7.53 -13.81
CA GLU A 257 17.23 8.83 -13.19
C GLU A 257 15.73 9.00 -12.92
N LEU A 258 15.37 9.64 -11.81
CA LEU A 258 13.98 9.90 -11.46
C LEU A 258 13.29 10.88 -12.42
N SER A 259 12.15 10.49 -13.00
CA SER A 259 11.25 11.39 -13.75
C SER A 259 9.89 11.49 -13.07
N GLY A 260 9.51 12.69 -12.64
CA GLY A 260 8.27 12.97 -11.90
C GLY A 260 8.51 13.71 -10.59
N THR A 261 7.61 13.49 -9.63
CA THR A 261 7.71 14.04 -8.26
C THR A 261 7.39 12.94 -7.25
N THR A 262 7.95 13.04 -6.05
CA THR A 262 7.63 12.13 -4.93
C THR A 262 7.24 12.97 -3.72
N GLY A 263 6.13 12.63 -3.04
CA GLY A 263 5.68 13.32 -1.83
C GLY A 263 5.00 14.67 -2.05
N GLN A 264 4.90 15.15 -3.29
CA GLN A 264 4.25 16.43 -3.64
C GLN A 264 2.75 16.30 -3.96
N SER A 265 2.21 15.08 -3.96
CA SER A 265 0.81 14.78 -4.33
C SER A 265 0.42 15.23 -5.75
N LYS A 266 1.39 15.44 -6.66
CA LYS A 266 1.16 15.83 -8.05
C LYS A 266 1.14 14.60 -8.95
N ARG A 267 0.08 14.46 -9.76
CA ARG A 267 -0.10 13.32 -10.68
C ARG A 267 0.75 13.47 -11.94
N MET A 268 1.23 12.34 -12.46
CA MET A 268 1.63 12.19 -13.85
C MET A 268 0.40 12.17 -14.76
N GLU A 269 0.46 12.88 -15.88
CA GLU A 269 -0.63 12.97 -16.86
C GLU A 269 -0.23 12.39 -18.23
N ALA A 270 1.05 12.51 -18.62
CA ALA A 270 1.58 11.98 -19.88
C ALA A 270 3.07 11.62 -19.78
N MET A 271 3.58 10.86 -20.76
CA MET A 271 4.97 10.44 -20.84
C MET A 271 5.45 10.29 -22.29
N LYS A 272 6.76 10.50 -22.49
CA LYS A 272 7.50 10.13 -23.71
C LYS A 272 8.73 9.31 -23.32
N ILE A 273 9.01 8.26 -24.09
CA ILE A 273 10.17 7.37 -23.91
C ILE A 273 10.81 7.14 -25.28
N THR A 274 12.13 7.19 -25.35
CA THR A 274 12.88 6.83 -26.55
C THR A 274 14.13 6.06 -26.19
N VAL A 275 14.56 5.18 -27.09
CA VAL A 275 15.87 4.55 -27.04
C VAL A 275 16.75 5.11 -28.17
N ASP A 276 18.03 5.28 -27.91
CA ASP A 276 19.03 5.69 -28.89
C ASP A 276 20.34 4.92 -28.70
N ASN A 277 21.30 5.16 -29.61
CA ASN A 277 22.60 4.49 -29.61
C ASN A 277 22.49 2.95 -29.61
N THR A 278 21.48 2.40 -30.29
CA THR A 278 21.22 0.96 -30.31
C THR A 278 22.22 0.25 -31.22
N PRO A 279 22.79 -0.89 -30.81
CA PRO A 279 23.72 -1.65 -31.65
C PRO A 279 23.03 -2.54 -32.68
N VAL A 280 21.72 -2.73 -32.55
CA VAL A 280 20.88 -3.60 -33.38
C VAL A 280 19.56 -2.90 -33.70
N SER A 281 18.82 -3.46 -34.65
CA SER A 281 17.50 -2.95 -35.05
C SER A 281 16.46 -3.09 -33.93
N GLY A 282 15.52 -2.15 -33.84
CA GLY A 282 14.47 -2.16 -32.82
C GLY A 282 14.23 -0.80 -32.18
N GLY A 283 13.27 -0.76 -31.25
CA GLY A 283 12.89 0.46 -30.55
C GLY A 283 12.21 0.16 -29.22
N ILE A 284 11.35 1.08 -28.78
CA ILE A 284 10.55 0.95 -27.57
C ILE A 284 9.06 1.18 -27.89
N GLU A 285 8.22 0.40 -27.25
CA GLU A 285 6.76 0.56 -27.23
C GLU A 285 6.26 0.68 -25.81
N TYR A 286 5.30 1.56 -25.58
CA TYR A 286 4.76 1.79 -24.25
C TYR A 286 3.32 2.31 -24.31
N ARG A 287 2.58 2.10 -23.23
CA ARG A 287 1.19 2.56 -23.07
C ARG A 287 0.89 2.92 -21.63
N SER A 288 -0.18 3.68 -21.41
CA SER A 288 -0.62 4.09 -20.08
C SER A 288 -2.06 3.68 -19.81
N HIS A 289 -2.35 3.39 -18.53
CA HIS A 289 -3.70 3.31 -18.00
C HIS A 289 -4.08 4.68 -17.41
N VAL A 290 -5.10 5.32 -17.97
CA VAL A 290 -5.50 6.69 -17.61
C VAL A 290 -6.90 6.72 -17.00
N GLN A 291 -7.09 7.59 -16.02
CA GLN A 291 -8.39 7.83 -15.38
C GLN A 291 -9.54 8.03 -16.39
N ASP A 292 -10.63 7.26 -16.19
CA ASP A 292 -11.85 7.20 -17.02
C ASP A 292 -11.63 6.88 -18.51
N ILE A 293 -10.42 6.46 -18.90
CA ILE A 293 -10.09 6.02 -20.27
C ILE A 293 -9.68 4.53 -20.24
N GLY A 294 -8.95 4.11 -19.21
CA GLY A 294 -8.37 2.77 -19.14
C GLY A 294 -7.04 2.69 -19.88
N TRP A 295 -6.69 1.47 -20.33
CA TRP A 295 -5.49 1.23 -21.11
C TRP A 295 -5.60 1.82 -22.52
N GLN A 296 -4.67 2.72 -22.86
CA GLN A 296 -4.51 3.24 -24.21
C GLN A 296 -3.73 2.25 -25.11
N GLY A 297 -3.72 2.49 -26.42
CA GLY A 297 -2.87 1.76 -27.36
C GLY A 297 -1.38 1.99 -27.12
N TYR A 298 -0.54 1.07 -27.64
CA TYR A 298 0.91 1.24 -27.61
C TYR A 298 1.34 2.38 -28.55
N VAL A 299 2.26 3.20 -28.06
CA VAL A 299 2.97 4.23 -28.83
C VAL A 299 4.46 3.89 -28.89
N THR A 300 5.17 4.44 -29.87
CA THR A 300 6.58 4.13 -30.16
C THR A 300 7.53 5.25 -29.70
N ASN A 301 8.83 5.13 -30.04
CA ASN A 301 9.88 6.12 -29.74
C ASN A 301 9.39 7.58 -29.80
N ASN A 302 9.53 8.29 -28.68
CA ASN A 302 9.25 9.72 -28.50
C ASN A 302 7.78 10.16 -28.70
N ALA A 303 6.87 9.24 -29.05
CA ALA A 303 5.43 9.51 -29.11
C ALA A 303 4.83 9.69 -27.71
N MET A 304 3.73 10.43 -27.58
CA MET A 304 3.13 10.66 -26.27
C MET A 304 2.14 9.55 -25.89
N THR A 305 2.25 9.00 -24.68
CA THR A 305 1.17 8.27 -24.00
C THR A 305 0.57 9.12 -22.88
N GLY A 306 -0.65 8.84 -22.45
CA GLY A 306 -1.38 9.61 -21.45
C GLY A 306 -2.27 10.70 -22.06
N THR A 307 -2.48 11.79 -21.34
CA THR A 307 -3.29 12.94 -21.77
C THR A 307 -2.62 14.26 -21.39
N MET A 308 -2.85 15.30 -22.18
CA MET A 308 -2.51 16.68 -21.82
C MET A 308 -3.79 17.51 -21.76
N LYS A 309 -3.85 18.46 -20.81
CA LYS A 309 -4.97 19.42 -20.66
C LYS A 309 -6.34 18.81 -20.36
N GLN A 310 -6.42 17.53 -20.00
CA GLN A 310 -7.66 16.85 -19.61
C GLN A 310 -7.77 16.64 -18.10
N SER A 311 -6.74 17.01 -17.34
CA SER A 311 -6.67 16.84 -15.88
C SER A 311 -6.86 15.39 -15.42
N LYS A 312 -6.50 14.41 -16.25
CA LYS A 312 -6.60 12.98 -15.96
C LYS A 312 -5.26 12.41 -15.52
N ARG A 313 -5.27 11.65 -14.41
CA ARG A 313 -4.07 10.96 -13.91
C ARG A 313 -3.77 9.70 -14.71
N MET A 314 -2.48 9.42 -14.89
CA MET A 314 -1.98 8.07 -15.16
C MET A 314 -2.02 7.26 -13.87
N GLU A 315 -2.41 6.00 -13.95
CA GLU A 315 -2.53 5.07 -12.80
C GLU A 315 -1.59 3.86 -12.94
N ALA A 316 -1.30 3.46 -14.17
CA ALA A 316 -0.35 2.40 -14.51
C ALA A 316 0.26 2.62 -15.91
N LEU A 317 1.31 1.87 -16.25
CA LEU A 317 1.95 1.84 -17.57
C LEU A 317 2.61 0.49 -17.88
N SER A 318 2.89 0.23 -19.16
CA SER A 318 3.61 -0.96 -19.65
C SER A 318 4.62 -0.50 -20.70
N ILE A 319 5.85 -1.04 -20.65
CA ILE A 319 6.97 -0.66 -21.51
C ILE A 319 7.67 -1.93 -22.02
N ARG A 320 7.88 -2.04 -23.32
CA ARG A 320 8.58 -3.16 -23.95
C ARG A 320 9.53 -2.70 -25.05
N LEU A 321 10.61 -3.44 -25.25
CA LEU A 321 11.49 -3.27 -26.40
C LEU A 321 10.90 -3.99 -27.62
N THR A 322 11.27 -3.55 -28.82
CA THR A 322 10.83 -4.16 -30.08
C THR A 322 12.03 -4.56 -30.95
N GLY A 323 11.79 -5.40 -31.95
CA GLY A 323 12.81 -5.86 -32.89
C GLY A 323 13.91 -6.70 -32.24
N GLU A 324 15.09 -6.70 -32.87
CA GLU A 324 16.27 -7.42 -32.39
C GLU A 324 16.78 -6.88 -31.05
N LEU A 325 16.54 -5.60 -30.75
CA LEU A 325 16.89 -4.98 -29.46
C LEU A 325 16.31 -5.75 -28.26
N ALA A 326 15.07 -6.23 -28.37
CA ALA A 326 14.42 -7.03 -27.32
C ALA A 326 15.05 -8.42 -27.10
N GLN A 327 15.86 -8.90 -28.05
CA GLN A 327 16.58 -10.17 -27.95
C GLN A 327 17.90 -10.02 -27.19
N HIS A 328 18.46 -8.81 -27.11
CA HIS A 328 19.77 -8.55 -26.50
C HIS A 328 19.73 -7.68 -25.25
N PHE A 329 18.59 -7.02 -24.98
CA PHE A 329 18.42 -6.14 -23.83
C PHE A 329 17.09 -6.38 -23.11
N ASP A 330 17.08 -6.07 -21.82
CA ASP A 330 15.89 -6.02 -20.97
C ASP A 330 15.61 -4.57 -20.55
N VAL A 331 14.34 -4.18 -20.55
CA VAL A 331 13.89 -2.91 -19.99
C VAL A 331 13.21 -3.17 -18.65
N TYR A 332 13.73 -2.55 -17.60
CA TYR A 332 13.18 -2.57 -16.24
C TYR A 332 12.60 -1.21 -15.89
N TYR A 333 11.45 -1.17 -15.25
CA TYR A 333 10.82 0.07 -14.79
C TYR A 333 10.02 -0.16 -13.51
N HIS A 334 10.01 0.85 -12.65
CA HIS A 334 9.15 0.87 -11.48
C HIS A 334 8.58 2.28 -11.30
N VAL A 335 7.46 2.36 -10.60
CA VAL A 335 6.69 3.60 -10.46
C VAL A 335 6.40 3.90 -8.99
N HIS A 336 6.30 5.18 -8.66
CA HIS A 336 5.75 5.62 -7.39
C HIS A 336 4.26 5.88 -7.56
N ALA A 337 3.42 5.09 -6.89
CA ALA A 337 1.97 5.22 -6.91
C ALA A 337 1.45 5.78 -5.58
N LYS A 338 0.50 6.71 -5.63
CA LYS A 338 -0.10 7.30 -4.43
C LYS A 338 -0.64 6.21 -3.50
N ASN A 339 -0.38 6.35 -2.20
CA ASN A 339 -0.71 5.41 -1.13
C ASN A 339 -0.03 4.02 -1.17
N PHE A 340 0.63 3.64 -2.26
CA PHE A 340 1.43 2.41 -2.36
C PHE A 340 2.94 2.66 -2.19
N GLY A 341 3.39 3.88 -2.52
CA GLY A 341 4.80 4.22 -2.57
C GLY A 341 5.46 3.68 -3.84
N TRP A 342 6.76 3.42 -3.77
CA TRP A 342 7.47 2.70 -4.82
C TRP A 342 6.94 1.28 -4.94
N MET A 343 6.59 0.91 -6.16
CA MET A 343 6.23 -0.44 -6.55
C MET A 343 7.50 -1.21 -6.95
N ASP A 344 7.40 -2.53 -7.00
CA ASP A 344 8.51 -3.37 -7.45
C ASP A 344 8.80 -3.14 -8.95
N TRP A 345 9.96 -3.63 -9.41
CA TRP A 345 10.37 -3.53 -10.81
C TRP A 345 9.53 -4.47 -11.70
N ALA A 346 8.87 -3.89 -12.69
CA ALA A 346 8.32 -4.58 -13.85
C ALA A 346 9.39 -4.65 -14.95
N SER A 347 9.23 -5.58 -15.90
CA SER A 347 10.05 -5.63 -17.10
C SER A 347 9.29 -6.04 -18.36
N ASN A 348 9.85 -5.67 -19.51
CA ASN A 348 9.54 -6.24 -20.83
C ASN A 348 8.03 -6.42 -21.13
N GLY A 349 7.23 -5.39 -20.85
CA GLY A 349 5.80 -5.35 -21.15
C GLY A 349 4.88 -5.69 -19.98
N GLN A 350 5.40 -6.09 -18.82
CA GLN A 350 4.61 -6.23 -17.58
C GLN A 350 3.93 -4.90 -17.21
N ASP A 351 2.70 -4.93 -16.71
CA ASP A 351 2.09 -3.69 -16.22
C ASP A 351 2.84 -3.21 -14.96
N ALA A 352 2.89 -1.90 -14.72
CA ALA A 352 3.46 -1.30 -13.52
C ALA A 352 2.53 -0.20 -13.00
N GLY A 353 2.26 -0.16 -11.69
CA GLY A 353 1.31 0.79 -11.09
C GLY A 353 0.08 0.11 -10.51
N THR A 354 -1.04 0.83 -10.47
CA THR A 354 -2.31 0.29 -9.96
C THR A 354 -3.44 0.51 -10.96
N SER A 355 -4.45 -0.36 -10.92
CA SER A 355 -5.68 -0.16 -11.71
C SER A 355 -6.91 -0.31 -10.82
N GLY A 356 -7.93 0.52 -11.04
CA GLY A 356 -9.17 0.54 -10.25
C GLY A 356 -9.03 1.11 -8.83
N PHE A 357 -7.81 1.41 -8.37
CA PHE A 357 -7.58 2.12 -7.12
C PHE A 357 -7.75 3.64 -7.25
N SER A 358 -7.88 4.23 -8.45
CA SER A 358 -7.95 5.69 -8.56
C SER A 358 -6.72 6.41 -7.97
N TYR A 359 -5.58 5.73 -7.85
CA TYR A 359 -4.34 6.28 -7.32
C TYR A 359 -3.46 6.69 -8.48
N GLN A 360 -3.01 7.95 -8.47
CA GLN A 360 -2.12 8.48 -9.50
C GLN A 360 -0.71 7.89 -9.38
N LEU A 361 -0.03 7.76 -10.52
CA LEU A 361 1.42 7.72 -10.58
C LEU A 361 1.97 9.12 -10.32
N GLU A 362 3.09 9.20 -9.61
CA GLU A 362 3.77 10.46 -9.28
C GLU A 362 5.17 10.53 -9.89
N SER A 363 5.86 9.40 -10.01
CA SER A 363 7.19 9.29 -10.63
C SER A 363 7.50 7.89 -11.19
N ILE A 364 8.57 7.80 -11.99
CA ILE A 364 9.09 6.58 -12.61
C ILE A 364 10.63 6.58 -12.63
N GLU A 365 11.23 5.40 -12.63
CA GLU A 365 12.59 5.17 -13.14
C GLU A 365 12.57 4.05 -14.17
N ILE A 366 13.42 4.16 -15.20
CA ILE A 366 13.53 3.16 -16.28
C ILE A 366 15.01 2.86 -16.51
N ARG A 367 15.35 1.56 -16.55
CA ARG A 367 16.70 1.07 -16.83
C ARG A 367 16.70 0.15 -18.04
N LEU A 368 17.69 0.34 -18.91
CA LEU A 368 17.97 -0.53 -20.04
C LEU A 368 19.29 -1.27 -19.78
N VAL A 369 19.23 -2.60 -19.74
CA VAL A 369 20.37 -3.46 -19.38
C VAL A 369 20.55 -4.59 -20.39
N LYS A 370 21.74 -5.20 -20.45
CA LYS A 370 21.97 -6.40 -21.27
C LYS A 370 21.01 -7.51 -20.83
N LYS A 371 20.52 -8.29 -21.78
CA LYS A 371 19.55 -9.36 -21.50
C LYS A 371 20.12 -10.37 -20.53
N GLY A 372 19.30 -10.78 -19.56
CA GLY A 372 19.69 -11.73 -18.51
C GLY A 372 20.43 -11.09 -17.34
N THR A 373 20.62 -9.77 -17.33
CA THR A 373 21.08 -9.06 -16.13
C THR A 373 20.03 -9.15 -15.03
N ALA A 374 20.45 -9.33 -13.78
CA ALA A 374 19.53 -9.36 -12.64
C ALA A 374 18.69 -8.07 -12.55
N ALA A 375 17.44 -8.21 -12.10
CA ALA A 375 16.56 -7.07 -11.90
C ALA A 375 17.17 -6.09 -10.87
N PRO A 376 16.95 -4.76 -11.01
CA PRO A 376 17.53 -3.78 -10.09
C PRO A 376 17.03 -3.87 -8.64
N GLY A 377 15.94 -4.61 -8.40
CA GLY A 377 15.32 -4.78 -7.10
C GLY A 377 14.25 -5.88 -7.12
N ALA A 378 13.33 -5.85 -6.16
CA ALA A 378 12.22 -6.79 -6.08
C ALA A 378 11.32 -6.71 -7.33
N VAL A 379 10.66 -7.83 -7.69
CA VAL A 379 9.87 -7.99 -8.93
C VAL A 379 8.50 -8.66 -8.70
N LYS A 380 7.92 -8.54 -7.50
CA LYS A 380 6.66 -9.25 -7.16
C LYS A 380 5.45 -8.35 -7.19
N ARG A 381 5.54 -7.16 -6.58
CA ARG A 381 4.45 -6.20 -6.40
C ARG A 381 4.58 -5.01 -7.34
N TYR A 382 4.88 -5.28 -8.62
CA TYR A 382 5.06 -4.24 -9.63
C TYR A 382 3.73 -3.67 -10.13
N PHE A 383 2.66 -4.47 -10.06
CA PHE A 383 1.30 -4.08 -10.44
C PHE A 383 0.26 -4.64 -9.48
N VAL A 384 -0.73 -3.82 -9.13
CA VAL A 384 -1.86 -4.23 -8.28
C VAL A 384 -3.18 -3.80 -8.90
N GLN A 385 -4.01 -4.77 -9.24
CA GLN A 385 -5.38 -4.54 -9.70
C GLN A 385 -6.36 -4.55 -8.53
N TYR A 386 -7.25 -3.55 -8.51
CA TYR A 386 -8.29 -3.47 -7.50
C TYR A 386 -9.26 -4.64 -7.61
N LYS A 387 -9.50 -5.27 -6.47
CA LYS A 387 -10.60 -6.20 -6.23
C LYS A 387 -11.21 -5.87 -4.88
N GLN A 388 -12.54 -5.85 -4.80
CA GLN A 388 -13.22 -5.65 -3.52
C GLN A 388 -12.99 -6.87 -2.62
N PRO A 389 -12.32 -6.71 -1.45
CA PRO A 389 -12.24 -7.79 -0.47
C PRO A 389 -13.63 -8.10 0.11
N THR A 390 -13.83 -9.36 0.47
CA THR A 390 -15.05 -9.83 1.11
C THR A 390 -14.80 -10.04 2.59
N VAL A 391 -15.64 -9.45 3.45
CA VAL A 391 -15.71 -9.79 4.87
C VAL A 391 -16.90 -10.73 5.11
N THR A 392 -16.62 -11.89 5.70
CA THR A 392 -17.60 -12.87 6.17
C THR A 392 -17.53 -12.98 7.69
N TYR A 393 -18.67 -13.14 8.36
CA TYR A 393 -18.70 -13.27 9.82
C TYR A 393 -19.90 -14.05 10.31
N GLN A 394 -19.75 -14.69 11.46
CA GLN A 394 -20.79 -15.45 12.12
C GLN A 394 -20.68 -15.32 13.63
N SER A 395 -21.83 -15.44 14.29
CA SER A 395 -21.97 -15.41 15.74
C SER A 395 -22.42 -16.79 16.24
N HIS A 396 -21.86 -17.23 17.37
CA HIS A 396 -22.42 -18.32 18.17
C HIS A 396 -23.47 -17.73 19.10
N VAL A 397 -24.73 -18.13 18.92
CA VAL A 397 -25.88 -17.60 19.65
C VAL A 397 -26.37 -18.65 20.66
N GLN A 398 -26.71 -18.19 21.86
CA GLN A 398 -27.32 -19.01 22.90
C GLN A 398 -28.46 -19.89 22.36
N ASP A 399 -28.41 -21.18 22.69
CA ASP A 399 -29.38 -22.22 22.33
C ASP A 399 -29.61 -22.38 20.81
N LYS A 400 -28.78 -21.76 19.97
CA LYS A 400 -28.83 -21.88 18.51
C LYS A 400 -27.50 -22.31 17.88
N GLY A 401 -26.40 -22.15 18.62
CA GLY A 401 -25.07 -22.44 18.10
C GLY A 401 -24.60 -21.43 17.06
N TRP A 402 -23.70 -21.86 16.18
CA TRP A 402 -23.18 -21.03 15.08
C TRP A 402 -24.29 -20.73 14.07
N GLN A 403 -24.52 -19.45 13.81
CA GLN A 403 -25.43 -19.00 12.76
C GLN A 403 -24.71 -19.07 11.40
N ALA A 404 -25.48 -19.14 10.30
CA ALA A 404 -24.92 -19.07 8.96
C ALA A 404 -24.06 -17.80 8.78
N PRO A 405 -22.92 -17.86 8.07
CA PRO A 405 -22.09 -16.68 7.82
C PRO A 405 -22.84 -15.61 7.02
N SER A 406 -22.71 -14.37 7.48
CA SER A 406 -23.18 -13.17 6.78
C SER A 406 -22.02 -12.44 6.13
N THR A 407 -22.33 -11.59 5.15
CA THR A 407 -21.34 -10.77 4.44
C THR A 407 -21.63 -9.29 4.56
N ASN A 408 -20.56 -8.49 4.53
CA ASN A 408 -20.54 -7.05 4.29
C ASN A 408 -21.83 -6.25 4.62
N GLY A 409 -22.03 -5.93 5.89
CA GLY A 409 -23.10 -5.05 6.37
C GLY A 409 -24.41 -5.76 6.73
N GLN A 410 -24.52 -7.07 6.50
CA GLN A 410 -25.70 -7.86 6.91
C GLN A 410 -25.72 -8.15 8.41
N THR A 411 -26.89 -8.08 9.05
CA THR A 411 -27.01 -8.43 10.48
C THR A 411 -26.76 -9.93 10.70
N ASN A 412 -25.87 -10.28 11.64
CA ASN A 412 -25.62 -11.66 12.06
C ASN A 412 -25.86 -11.81 13.57
N GLY A 413 -26.80 -12.65 13.97
CA GLY A 413 -27.18 -12.86 15.37
C GLY A 413 -28.68 -13.08 15.54
N SER A 414 -29.23 -12.65 16.67
CA SER A 414 -30.60 -12.90 17.13
C SER A 414 -31.28 -11.64 17.70
N THR A 415 -31.18 -10.52 16.98
CA THR A 415 -31.81 -9.24 17.33
C THR A 415 -33.24 -9.41 17.84
N GLY A 416 -33.52 -8.88 19.03
CA GLY A 416 -34.88 -8.83 19.61
C GLY A 416 -35.40 -10.17 20.15
N GLN A 417 -34.62 -11.25 20.06
CA GLN A 417 -35.03 -12.57 20.55
C GLN A 417 -34.55 -12.85 21.99
N SER A 418 -33.96 -11.84 22.64
CA SER A 418 -33.39 -11.93 23.99
C SER A 418 -32.33 -13.03 24.17
N LYS A 419 -31.62 -13.38 23.09
CA LYS A 419 -30.54 -14.38 23.09
C LYS A 419 -29.18 -13.69 22.95
N ARG A 420 -28.20 -14.14 23.73
CA ARG A 420 -26.83 -13.59 23.73
C ARG A 420 -25.98 -14.18 22.61
N VAL A 421 -25.12 -13.34 22.04
CA VAL A 421 -23.90 -13.77 21.35
C VAL A 421 -22.90 -14.24 22.40
N GLU A 422 -22.26 -15.38 22.16
CA GLU A 422 -21.27 -16.00 23.06
C GLU A 422 -19.87 -16.05 22.44
N ALA A 423 -19.78 -16.07 21.10
CA ALA A 423 -18.54 -16.01 20.35
C ALA A 423 -18.77 -15.48 18.93
N ILE A 424 -17.71 -15.00 18.28
CA ILE A 424 -17.69 -14.54 16.89
C ILE A 424 -16.51 -15.13 16.13
N LYS A 425 -16.70 -15.31 14.81
CA LYS A 425 -15.63 -15.54 13.83
C LYS A 425 -15.78 -14.51 12.72
N VAL A 426 -14.69 -13.87 12.33
CA VAL A 426 -14.65 -12.86 11.27
C VAL A 426 -13.52 -13.24 10.31
N ASN A 427 -13.80 -13.20 9.01
CA ASN A 427 -12.87 -13.56 7.97
C ASN A 427 -12.84 -12.51 6.86
N VAL A 428 -11.65 -12.17 6.38
CA VAL A 428 -11.45 -11.39 5.16
C VAL A 428 -10.81 -12.27 4.10
N ALA A 429 -11.40 -12.30 2.91
CA ALA A 429 -10.91 -13.03 1.75
C ALA A 429 -10.86 -12.14 0.51
N ASN A 430 -10.17 -12.62 -0.54
CA ASN A 430 -10.05 -11.93 -1.82
C ASN A 430 -9.45 -10.51 -1.75
N ALA A 431 -8.58 -10.26 -0.77
CA ALA A 431 -7.89 -8.98 -0.65
C ALA A 431 -6.92 -8.77 -1.84
N PRO A 432 -6.91 -7.58 -2.46
CA PRO A 432 -6.00 -7.27 -3.57
C PRO A 432 -4.57 -6.98 -3.10
N VAL A 433 -4.34 -6.95 -1.78
CA VAL A 433 -3.09 -6.56 -1.13
C VAL A 433 -2.84 -7.44 0.09
N SER A 434 -1.60 -7.44 0.58
CA SER A 434 -1.22 -8.15 1.80
C SER A 434 -1.95 -7.61 3.05
N GLY A 435 -2.11 -8.43 4.08
CA GLY A 435 -2.79 -8.05 5.31
C GLY A 435 -3.97 -8.94 5.65
N SER A 436 -4.56 -8.70 6.82
CA SER A 436 -5.61 -9.57 7.38
C SER A 436 -6.56 -8.78 8.29
N ILE A 437 -7.35 -9.50 9.07
CA ILE A 437 -8.25 -8.98 10.11
C ILE A 437 -7.87 -9.57 11.47
N GLU A 438 -7.95 -8.74 12.50
CA GLU A 438 -7.81 -9.13 13.90
C GLU A 438 -9.00 -8.61 14.68
N TYR A 439 -9.45 -9.39 15.66
CA TYR A 439 -10.59 -9.01 16.48
C TYR A 439 -10.54 -9.66 17.86
N ARG A 440 -11.23 -9.06 18.82
CA ARG A 440 -11.39 -9.59 20.17
C ARG A 440 -12.74 -9.26 20.75
N THR A 441 -13.15 -10.03 21.75
CA THR A 441 -14.39 -9.84 22.51
C THR A 441 -14.13 -9.61 23.99
N HIS A 442 -14.97 -8.79 24.62
CA HIS A 442 -15.12 -8.67 26.06
C HIS A 442 -16.21 -9.66 26.51
N VAL A 443 -15.83 -10.68 27.26
CA VAL A 443 -16.72 -11.76 27.70
C VAL A 443 -17.05 -11.61 29.18
N GLN A 444 -18.31 -11.88 29.53
CA GLN A 444 -18.77 -11.92 30.91
C GLN A 444 -17.80 -12.69 31.83
N ASP A 445 -17.47 -12.09 32.97
CA ASP A 445 -16.58 -12.62 34.02
C ASP A 445 -15.14 -12.93 33.58
N LYS A 446 -14.78 -12.63 32.32
CA LYS A 446 -13.44 -12.84 31.75
C LYS A 446 -12.79 -11.55 31.29
N GLY A 447 -13.58 -10.54 30.96
CA GLY A 447 -13.11 -9.28 30.40
C GLY A 447 -12.67 -9.42 28.95
N TRP A 448 -11.76 -8.54 28.52
CA TRP A 448 -11.18 -8.55 27.18
C TRP A 448 -10.27 -9.76 26.97
N GLN A 449 -10.57 -10.54 25.94
CA GLN A 449 -9.67 -11.59 25.46
C GLN A 449 -8.59 -11.02 24.53
N HIS A 450 -7.57 -11.82 24.23
CA HIS A 450 -6.55 -11.49 23.25
C HIS A 450 -7.17 -11.33 21.84
N TYR A 451 -6.50 -10.54 20.98
CA TYR A 451 -6.83 -10.51 19.57
C TYR A 451 -6.58 -11.87 18.94
N VAL A 452 -7.51 -12.30 18.11
CA VAL A 452 -7.39 -13.49 17.28
C VAL A 452 -7.37 -13.09 15.82
N ALA A 453 -6.74 -13.93 15.00
CA ALA A 453 -6.60 -13.70 13.58
C ALA A 453 -7.85 -14.17 12.82
N ASN A 454 -7.82 -13.91 11.51
CA ASN A 454 -8.77 -14.37 10.50
C ASN A 454 -9.37 -15.77 10.79
N ASN A 455 -10.71 -15.83 10.89
CA ASN A 455 -11.52 -17.03 11.10
C ASN A 455 -11.31 -17.79 12.44
N GLN A 456 -10.50 -17.26 13.37
CA GLN A 456 -10.31 -17.85 14.69
C GLN A 456 -11.46 -17.50 15.65
N LEU A 457 -11.68 -18.32 16.68
CA LEU A 457 -12.75 -18.07 17.64
C LEU A 457 -12.37 -16.92 18.59
N SER A 458 -13.22 -15.90 18.70
CA SER A 458 -13.17 -14.92 19.80
C SER A 458 -14.46 -15.03 20.62
N GLY A 459 -14.36 -15.20 21.93
CA GLY A 459 -15.48 -15.49 22.82
C GLY A 459 -15.35 -16.83 23.53
N THR A 460 -16.48 -17.45 23.84
CA THR A 460 -16.58 -18.80 24.41
C THR A 460 -17.77 -19.55 23.84
N THR A 461 -17.65 -20.86 23.66
CA THR A 461 -18.77 -21.75 23.32
C THR A 461 -18.98 -22.75 24.45
N GLY A 462 -20.24 -23.07 24.78
CA GLY A 462 -20.58 -24.08 25.80
C GLY A 462 -20.36 -23.64 27.26
N GLN A 463 -19.98 -22.39 27.50
CA GLN A 463 -19.75 -21.85 28.86
C GLN A 463 -20.87 -20.93 29.34
N SER A 464 -21.90 -20.72 28.52
CA SER A 464 -23.04 -19.84 28.82
C SER A 464 -22.65 -18.41 29.20
N LYS A 465 -21.55 -17.89 28.64
CA LYS A 465 -21.07 -16.51 28.86
C LYS A 465 -21.42 -15.62 27.67
N ARG A 466 -22.00 -14.45 27.95
CA ARG A 466 -22.29 -13.44 26.92
C ARG A 466 -21.03 -12.68 26.51
N VAL A 467 -20.97 -12.29 25.24
CA VAL A 467 -20.14 -11.18 24.77
C VAL A 467 -20.86 -9.87 25.09
N GLU A 468 -20.15 -8.91 25.66
CA GLU A 468 -20.67 -7.60 26.06
C GLU A 468 -20.16 -6.47 25.15
N ALA A 469 -18.94 -6.63 24.62
CA ALA A 469 -18.33 -5.71 23.66
C ALA A 469 -17.34 -6.43 22.75
N TYR A 470 -16.97 -5.79 21.64
CA TYR A 470 -15.98 -6.29 20.71
C TYR A 470 -15.25 -5.15 19.98
N ASP A 471 -14.11 -5.52 19.38
CA ASP A 471 -13.14 -4.62 18.76
C ASP A 471 -12.53 -5.35 17.55
N ILE A 472 -12.45 -4.66 16.40
CA ILE A 472 -11.98 -5.21 15.13
C ILE A 472 -11.02 -4.24 14.45
N ARG A 473 -9.93 -4.77 13.89
CA ARG A 473 -8.96 -4.00 13.09
C ARG A 473 -8.46 -4.79 11.89
N LEU A 474 -8.01 -4.04 10.88
CA LEU A 474 -7.27 -4.59 9.74
C LEU A 474 -5.78 -4.50 10.00
N THR A 475 -5.01 -5.39 9.38
CA THR A 475 -3.55 -5.44 9.47
C THR A 475 -2.90 -5.36 8.09
N GLY A 476 -1.59 -5.11 8.05
CA GLY A 476 -0.80 -5.07 6.81
C GLY A 476 -1.19 -3.94 5.85
N GLU A 477 -0.96 -4.16 4.56
CA GLU A 477 -1.26 -3.20 3.49
C GLU A 477 -2.77 -2.99 3.32
N LEU A 478 -3.59 -4.00 3.61
CA LEU A 478 -5.05 -3.91 3.62
C LEU A 478 -5.56 -2.75 4.49
N ALA A 479 -4.97 -2.55 5.68
CA ALA A 479 -5.33 -1.46 6.59
C ALA A 479 -5.00 -0.05 6.06
N LYS A 480 -4.08 0.05 5.09
CA LYS A 480 -3.74 1.31 4.41
C LYS A 480 -4.77 1.72 3.37
N HIS A 481 -5.53 0.76 2.83
CA HIS A 481 -6.45 0.99 1.72
C HIS A 481 -7.93 0.79 2.07
N PHE A 482 -8.22 0.10 3.17
CA PHE A 482 -9.57 -0.18 3.64
C PHE A 482 -9.75 0.20 5.11
N ASP A 483 -10.98 0.50 5.45
CA ASP A 483 -11.49 0.65 6.80
C ASP A 483 -12.48 -0.49 7.07
N VAL A 484 -12.48 -1.04 8.29
CA VAL A 484 -13.50 -1.98 8.76
C VAL A 484 -14.48 -1.23 9.66
N TYR A 485 -15.74 -1.13 9.22
CA TYR A 485 -16.84 -0.51 9.96
C TYR A 485 -17.68 -1.59 10.63
N TYR A 486 -18.11 -1.35 11.86
CA TYR A 486 -18.91 -2.32 12.59
C TYR A 486 -19.80 -1.68 13.65
N ARG A 487 -20.90 -2.37 13.98
CA ARG A 487 -21.87 -1.99 15.01
C ARG A 487 -22.55 -3.22 15.60
N GLY A 488 -23.24 -3.06 16.73
CA GLY A 488 -23.89 -4.18 17.43
C GLY A 488 -25.29 -3.83 17.88
N HIS A 489 -26.15 -4.84 17.98
CA HIS A 489 -27.40 -4.75 18.72
C HIS A 489 -27.13 -5.15 20.17
N ILE A 490 -27.35 -4.23 21.11
CA ILE A 490 -27.01 -4.41 22.53
C ILE A 490 -28.31 -4.42 23.33
N GLU A 491 -28.44 -5.35 24.26
CA GLU A 491 -29.60 -5.44 25.17
C GLU A 491 -29.92 -4.07 25.80
N LYS A 492 -31.21 -3.69 25.83
CA LYS A 492 -31.76 -2.44 26.38
C LYS A 492 -31.30 -1.13 25.72
N ILE A 493 -30.30 -1.18 24.84
CA ILE A 493 -29.80 -0.02 24.08
C ILE A 493 -30.33 -0.07 22.63
N GLY A 494 -30.37 -1.25 22.02
CA GLY A 494 -30.72 -1.45 20.62
C GLY A 494 -29.48 -1.38 19.71
N ASN A 495 -29.69 -0.95 18.47
CA ASN A 495 -28.59 -0.80 17.50
C ASN A 495 -27.66 0.34 17.94
N SER A 496 -26.40 0.03 18.12
CA SER A 496 -25.36 1.01 18.35
C SER A 496 -25.12 1.87 17.10
N GLY A 497 -24.48 3.01 17.29
CA GLY A 497 -23.82 3.71 16.19
C GLY A 497 -22.73 2.87 15.53
N TRP A 498 -22.34 3.25 14.31
CA TRP A 498 -21.19 2.68 13.62
C TRP A 498 -19.89 3.16 14.25
N ASN A 499 -18.93 2.24 14.39
CA ASN A 499 -17.54 2.53 14.70
C ASN A 499 -16.62 1.91 13.63
N LYS A 500 -15.31 2.17 13.69
CA LYS A 500 -14.34 1.57 12.77
C LYS A 500 -12.97 1.37 13.41
N ASN A 501 -12.14 0.54 12.78
CA ASN A 501 -10.69 0.41 13.01
C ASN A 501 -10.25 0.57 14.48
N SER A 502 -10.39 -0.47 15.28
CA SER A 502 -10.08 -0.49 16.72
C SER A 502 -11.00 0.31 17.65
N GLY A 503 -12.11 0.86 17.15
CA GLY A 503 -13.15 1.45 17.99
C GLY A 503 -13.99 0.39 18.71
N ILE A 504 -14.32 0.58 19.98
CA ILE A 504 -15.09 -0.43 20.72
C ILE A 504 -16.59 -0.33 20.36
N VAL A 505 -17.24 -1.48 20.17
CA VAL A 505 -18.70 -1.60 20.05
C VAL A 505 -19.23 -2.47 21.18
N GLY A 506 -20.26 -2.01 21.90
CA GLY A 506 -20.91 -2.78 22.96
C GLY A 506 -21.07 -2.01 24.26
N SER A 507 -20.99 -2.71 25.39
CA SER A 507 -20.99 -2.09 26.71
C SER A 507 -20.03 -2.79 27.68
N SER A 508 -19.65 -2.09 28.75
CA SER A 508 -18.88 -2.68 29.85
C SER A 508 -19.42 -2.23 31.21
N GLY A 509 -19.44 -3.14 32.18
CA GLY A 509 -19.88 -2.88 33.55
C GLY A 509 -21.40 -2.76 33.76
N PHE A 510 -22.21 -2.93 32.70
CA PHE A 510 -23.68 -2.97 32.79
C PHE A 510 -24.27 -4.38 32.69
N SER A 511 -23.44 -5.38 32.40
CA SER A 511 -23.88 -6.76 32.18
C SER A 511 -24.85 -6.95 31.00
N LEU A 512 -24.78 -6.08 29.99
CA LEU A 512 -25.63 -6.18 28.80
C LEU A 512 -25.01 -7.09 27.76
N ARG A 513 -25.81 -8.01 27.20
CA ARG A 513 -25.39 -8.87 26.10
C ARG A 513 -25.40 -8.15 24.76
N LEU A 514 -24.49 -8.52 23.86
CA LEU A 514 -24.71 -8.38 22.43
C LEU A 514 -25.73 -9.43 21.96
N GLU A 515 -26.60 -9.02 21.04
CA GLU A 515 -27.59 -9.89 20.39
C GLU A 515 -27.28 -10.10 18.91
N ALA A 516 -26.65 -9.14 18.23
CA ALA A 516 -26.23 -9.25 16.84
C ALA A 516 -25.09 -8.29 16.49
N ILE A 517 -24.40 -8.55 15.39
CA ILE A 517 -23.31 -7.72 14.84
C ILE A 517 -23.52 -7.44 13.35
N GLU A 518 -22.96 -6.32 12.89
CA GLU A 518 -22.83 -5.97 11.48
C GLU A 518 -21.39 -5.51 11.23
N ILE A 519 -20.75 -5.99 10.16
CA ILE A 519 -19.37 -5.66 9.80
C ILE A 519 -19.30 -5.40 8.29
N GLN A 520 -18.69 -4.29 7.89
CA GLN A 520 -18.53 -3.89 6.50
C GLN A 520 -17.09 -3.44 6.23
N LEU A 521 -16.50 -3.91 5.14
CA LEU A 521 -15.26 -3.35 4.60
C LEU A 521 -15.59 -2.23 3.62
N VAL A 522 -14.98 -1.08 3.83
CA VAL A 522 -15.11 0.08 2.95
C VAL A 522 -13.74 0.54 2.55
N ARG A 523 -13.55 0.75 1.25
CA ARG A 523 -12.33 1.33 0.73
C ARG A 523 -12.17 2.76 1.25
N LYS A 524 -10.96 3.14 1.69
CA LYS A 524 -10.71 4.51 2.18
C LYS A 524 -11.04 5.54 1.10
N ASN A 525 -11.55 6.68 1.54
CA ASN A 525 -12.00 7.79 0.69
C ASN A 525 -13.22 7.48 -0.19
N GLN A 526 -13.97 6.41 0.11
CA GLN A 526 -15.28 6.15 -0.46
C GLN A 526 -16.39 6.49 0.56
N LYS A 527 -17.64 6.56 0.07
CA LYS A 527 -18.81 6.73 0.93
C LYS A 527 -18.85 5.60 1.96
N ALA A 528 -18.98 5.96 3.25
CA ALA A 528 -18.93 5.03 4.37
C ALA A 528 -20.02 5.33 5.41
N PRO A 529 -20.34 4.39 6.31
CA PRO A 529 -21.25 4.64 7.42
C PRO A 529 -20.79 5.81 8.30
N THR A 530 -21.74 6.62 8.77
CA THR A 530 -21.46 7.75 9.67
C THR A 530 -21.19 7.26 11.08
N LEU A 531 -20.02 7.63 11.62
CA LEU A 531 -19.63 7.26 12.98
C LEU A 531 -20.55 7.92 14.01
N SER A 532 -20.92 7.17 15.03
CA SER A 532 -21.75 7.66 16.15
C SER A 532 -21.51 6.79 17.40
N LYS A 533 -22.09 7.18 18.55
CA LYS A 533 -21.84 6.50 19.83
C LYS A 533 -22.11 4.99 19.72
N SER A 534 -21.06 4.21 19.97
CA SER A 534 -21.10 2.75 19.81
C SER A 534 -20.75 1.97 21.08
N PHE A 535 -20.27 2.66 22.11
CA PHE A 535 -19.81 2.06 23.36
C PHE A 535 -20.35 2.81 24.57
N TRP A 536 -20.78 2.03 25.59
CA TRP A 536 -21.29 2.54 26.85
C TRP A 536 -20.59 1.84 28.01
N GLU A 537 -19.97 2.62 28.89
CA GLU A 537 -19.22 2.12 30.04
C GLU A 537 -19.86 2.58 31.35
N ASN A 538 -19.92 1.68 32.33
CA ASN A 538 -20.39 2.00 33.68
C ASN A 538 -19.33 2.76 34.50
N LYS A 539 -18.90 3.92 33.99
CA LYS A 539 -17.84 4.74 34.58
C LYS A 539 -18.40 5.98 35.28
N SER A 540 -19.07 6.85 34.55
CA SER A 540 -19.75 8.03 35.10
C SER A 540 -20.76 8.59 34.10
N ALA A 541 -21.72 9.36 34.60
CA ALA A 541 -22.61 10.19 33.82
C ALA A 541 -23.01 11.41 34.65
N GLU A 542 -23.15 12.57 34.02
CA GLU A 542 -23.65 13.78 34.66
C GLU A 542 -24.53 14.53 33.66
N LEU A 543 -25.79 14.73 34.04
CA LEU A 543 -26.81 15.42 33.27
C LEU A 543 -27.01 16.81 33.86
N ASN A 544 -27.24 17.80 33.00
CA ASN A 544 -27.55 19.15 33.44
C ASN A 544 -29.01 19.29 33.90
N VAL A 545 -29.39 18.55 34.93
CA VAL A 545 -30.73 18.61 35.53
C VAL A 545 -30.89 19.95 36.24
N PRO A 546 -31.92 20.78 35.99
CA PRO A 546 -32.10 22.03 36.73
C PRO A 546 -32.48 21.77 38.19
N PHE A 547 -32.14 22.70 39.08
CA PHE A 547 -32.69 22.71 40.44
C PHE A 547 -33.97 23.55 40.45
N ILE A 548 -35.07 22.97 40.93
CA ILE A 548 -36.34 23.65 41.15
C ILE A 548 -36.69 23.51 42.62
N ASN A 549 -36.67 24.63 43.35
CA ASN A 549 -36.93 24.66 44.78
C ASN A 549 -38.45 24.59 45.05
N GLN A 550 -38.90 23.55 45.74
CA GLN A 550 -40.32 23.37 46.08
C GLN A 550 -40.84 24.46 47.04
N TYR A 551 -39.98 24.93 47.95
CA TYR A 551 -40.34 25.97 48.93
C TYR A 551 -40.48 27.35 48.30
N ALA A 552 -39.73 27.62 47.22
CA ALA A 552 -39.87 28.88 46.47
C ALA A 552 -41.24 29.02 45.79
N SER A 553 -42.00 27.93 45.66
CA SER A 553 -43.38 27.92 45.14
C SER A 553 -44.43 27.68 46.24
N ASN A 554 -44.06 27.85 47.51
CA ASN A 554 -44.91 27.57 48.68
C ASN A 554 -45.51 26.15 48.70
N ALA A 555 -44.82 25.17 48.10
CA ALA A 555 -45.27 23.78 48.00
C ALA A 555 -44.42 22.87 48.89
N PRO A 556 -44.60 22.88 50.22
CA PRO A 556 -43.81 22.07 51.15
C PRO A 556 -43.93 20.56 50.90
N MET A 557 -45.01 20.10 50.25
CA MET A 557 -45.22 18.69 49.87
C MET A 557 -45.17 18.50 48.34
N GLY A 558 -44.42 19.34 47.62
CA GLY A 558 -44.36 19.35 46.15
C GLY A 558 -43.20 18.58 45.51
N CYS A 559 -42.51 17.70 46.24
CA CYS A 559 -41.22 17.12 45.82
C CYS A 559 -41.31 16.27 44.54
N GLU A 560 -42.43 15.57 44.32
CA GLU A 560 -42.67 14.73 43.14
C GLU A 560 -42.84 15.54 41.88
N ALA A 561 -43.69 16.57 41.94
CA ALA A 561 -43.94 17.46 40.82
C ALA A 561 -42.68 18.26 40.48
N ALA A 562 -41.96 18.76 41.49
CA ALA A 562 -40.70 19.44 41.30
C ALA A 562 -39.66 18.54 40.63
N SER A 563 -39.47 17.31 41.13
CA SER A 563 -38.51 16.36 40.55
C SER A 563 -38.88 15.95 39.13
N LEU A 564 -40.14 15.64 38.86
CA LEU A 564 -40.58 15.32 37.51
C LEU A 564 -40.37 16.49 36.54
N LEU A 565 -40.66 17.73 36.98
CA LEU A 565 -40.41 18.92 36.17
C LEU A 565 -38.92 19.13 35.91
N GLN A 566 -38.05 18.90 36.91
CA GLN A 566 -36.59 18.94 36.73
C GLN A 566 -36.15 17.94 35.65
N ALA A 567 -36.62 16.69 35.74
CA ALA A 567 -36.30 15.64 34.78
C ALA A 567 -36.82 15.96 33.37
N LEU A 568 -38.06 16.45 33.23
CA LEU A 568 -38.65 16.88 31.96
C LEU A 568 -37.84 18.00 31.30
N LYS A 569 -37.50 19.05 32.07
CA LYS A 569 -36.75 20.20 31.56
C LYS A 569 -35.34 19.84 31.10
N THR A 570 -34.72 18.82 31.69
CA THR A 570 -33.39 18.32 31.28
C THR A 570 -33.38 17.88 29.82
N LEU A 571 -34.45 17.22 29.36
CA LEU A 571 -34.61 16.79 27.97
C LEU A 571 -35.36 17.81 27.10
N GLY A 572 -35.65 18.98 27.67
CA GLY A 572 -36.30 20.06 26.99
C GLY A 572 -37.82 19.94 26.86
N TYR A 573 -38.45 19.05 27.60
CA TYR A 573 -39.89 19.03 27.80
C TYR A 573 -40.29 20.05 28.88
N ALA A 574 -41.54 20.54 28.82
CA ALA A 574 -42.11 21.47 29.81
C ALA A 574 -41.21 22.68 30.18
N LYS A 575 -40.34 23.16 29.26
CA LYS A 575 -39.34 24.21 29.54
C LYS A 575 -39.92 25.46 30.20
N ASN A 576 -41.09 25.88 29.72
CA ASN A 576 -41.75 27.13 30.11
C ASN A 576 -42.65 27.00 31.35
N TYR A 577 -42.84 25.79 31.89
CA TYR A 577 -43.66 25.61 33.09
C TYR A 577 -42.93 26.15 34.33
N THR A 578 -43.63 26.95 35.12
CA THR A 578 -43.26 27.18 36.53
C THR A 578 -43.69 25.96 37.35
N LEU A 579 -43.11 25.77 38.54
CA LEU A 579 -43.55 24.67 39.42
C LEU A 579 -45.02 24.85 39.83
N THR A 580 -45.46 26.07 40.11
CA THR A 580 -46.87 26.36 40.45
C THR A 580 -47.82 25.96 39.32
N ALA A 581 -47.52 26.34 38.06
CA ALA A 581 -48.35 25.96 36.93
C ALA A 581 -48.38 24.43 36.74
N PHE A 582 -47.25 23.77 36.97
CA PHE A 582 -47.14 22.32 36.87
C PHE A 582 -47.96 21.62 37.98
N LEU A 583 -47.85 22.07 39.23
CA LEU A 583 -48.60 21.54 40.37
C LEU A 583 -50.12 21.68 40.21
N ASN A 584 -50.60 22.78 39.62
CA ASN A 584 -52.03 22.98 39.36
C ASN A 584 -52.64 21.93 38.42
N GLU A 585 -51.81 21.29 37.60
CA GLU A 585 -52.24 20.23 36.68
C GLU A 585 -51.99 18.82 37.21
N MET A 586 -51.38 18.69 38.40
CA MET A 586 -51.11 17.40 39.03
C MET A 586 -52.43 16.74 39.44
N PRO A 587 -52.67 15.46 39.08
CA PRO A 587 -53.89 14.78 39.46
C PRO A 587 -53.95 14.63 40.97
N ILE A 588 -55.03 15.13 41.59
CA ILE A 588 -55.30 14.94 43.01
C ILE A 588 -56.09 13.64 43.19
N SER A 589 -55.71 12.84 44.19
CA SER A 589 -56.35 11.58 44.52
C SER A 589 -57.75 11.81 45.09
N TYR A 590 -58.76 11.18 44.47
CA TYR A 590 -60.16 11.32 44.88
C TYR A 590 -60.47 10.66 46.24
N ASN A 591 -59.63 9.72 46.69
CA ASN A 591 -59.81 8.95 47.93
C ASN A 591 -58.63 9.06 48.90
N ASN A 592 -57.68 9.97 48.65
CA ASN A 592 -56.40 10.06 49.39
C ASN A 592 -55.52 8.79 49.31
N ASP A 593 -55.70 7.97 48.27
CA ASP A 593 -54.77 6.90 47.92
C ASP A 593 -53.70 7.43 46.93
N PRO A 594 -52.40 7.42 47.29
CA PRO A 594 -51.31 7.86 46.42
C PRO A 594 -51.15 7.03 45.14
N ASN A 595 -51.81 5.87 45.03
CA ASN A 595 -51.88 5.07 43.80
C ASN A 595 -52.79 5.68 42.71
N ASN A 596 -53.71 6.58 43.10
CA ASN A 596 -54.71 7.18 42.21
C ASN A 596 -54.41 8.64 41.82
N GLY A 597 -53.38 9.25 42.42
CA GLY A 597 -53.04 10.67 42.27
C GLY A 597 -52.29 11.17 43.50
N PHE A 598 -52.06 12.47 43.60
CA PHE A 598 -51.49 13.08 44.80
C PHE A 598 -52.52 13.11 45.92
N ALA A 599 -52.24 12.43 47.03
CA ALA A 599 -53.09 12.42 48.21
C ALA A 599 -52.88 13.70 49.05
N GLY A 600 -53.97 14.33 49.51
CA GLY A 600 -53.91 15.59 50.24
C GLY A 600 -53.64 16.82 49.36
N ASN A 601 -52.95 17.83 49.91
CA ASN A 601 -52.68 19.11 49.24
C ASN A 601 -51.17 19.41 49.23
N PRO A 602 -50.52 19.68 48.07
CA PRO A 602 -49.08 19.91 48.01
C PRO A 602 -48.62 21.23 48.68
N TYR A 603 -49.54 22.17 48.92
CA TYR A 603 -49.26 23.50 49.48
C TYR A 603 -49.38 23.57 51.01
N ILE A 604 -49.94 22.54 51.66
CA ILE A 604 -50.23 22.54 53.10
C ILE A 604 -49.75 21.24 53.71
N ILE A 605 -49.03 21.31 54.84
CA ILE A 605 -48.68 20.12 55.63
C ILE A 605 -49.91 19.73 56.44
N MET A 606 -50.43 18.53 56.20
CA MET A 606 -51.64 18.01 56.82
C MET A 606 -51.28 17.11 58.01
N THR A 607 -52.01 17.26 59.12
CA THR A 607 -51.81 16.48 60.36
C THR A 607 -52.92 15.46 60.60
N ASN A 608 -53.81 15.25 59.62
CA ASN A 608 -55.01 14.43 59.73
C ASN A 608 -54.81 12.96 59.30
N GLY A 609 -53.58 12.45 59.32
CA GLY A 609 -53.28 11.05 58.97
C GLY A 609 -53.34 10.72 57.48
N VAL A 610 -53.28 11.72 56.59
CA VAL A 610 -53.16 11.51 55.13
C VAL A 610 -51.69 11.36 54.74
N TYR A 611 -51.35 10.32 53.98
CA TYR A 611 -50.02 10.17 53.38
C TYR A 611 -49.89 11.08 52.16
N GLN A 612 -49.28 12.25 52.32
CA GLN A 612 -49.21 13.24 51.25
C GLN A 612 -48.12 12.91 50.23
N SER A 613 -48.51 12.23 49.15
CA SER A 613 -47.62 11.87 48.04
C SER A 613 -48.41 11.47 46.79
N ILE A 614 -47.72 11.37 45.65
CA ILE A 614 -48.15 10.65 44.44
C ILE A 614 -47.14 9.55 44.11
N PHE A 615 -47.60 8.31 43.92
CA PHE A 615 -46.68 7.21 43.61
C PHE A 615 -46.21 7.18 42.15
N ALA A 616 -45.15 6.41 41.90
CA ALA A 616 -44.42 6.43 40.63
C ALA A 616 -45.30 6.11 39.41
N LYS A 617 -46.31 5.24 39.54
CA LYS A 617 -47.23 4.90 38.45
C LYS A 617 -48.12 6.09 38.05
N PRO A 618 -48.95 6.67 38.94
CA PRO A 618 -49.72 7.85 38.60
C PRO A 618 -48.84 9.07 38.25
N LEU A 619 -47.67 9.24 38.88
CA LEU A 619 -46.72 10.29 38.53
C LEU A 619 -46.21 10.15 37.08
N ALA A 620 -45.80 8.95 36.69
CA ALA A 620 -45.36 8.69 35.32
C ALA A 620 -46.49 8.87 34.31
N ASN A 621 -47.68 8.34 34.60
CA ASN A 621 -48.86 8.49 33.75
C ASN A 621 -49.17 9.96 33.50
N TRP A 622 -49.17 10.79 34.55
CA TRP A 622 -49.35 12.23 34.42
C TRP A 622 -48.23 12.89 33.60
N GLY A 623 -46.98 12.50 33.85
CA GLY A 623 -45.82 13.00 33.11
C GLY A 623 -45.89 12.78 31.59
N THR A 624 -46.60 11.74 31.13
CA THR A 624 -46.78 11.48 29.68
C THR A 624 -47.49 12.60 28.93
N LYS A 625 -48.20 13.49 29.64
CA LYS A 625 -48.79 14.70 29.06
C LYS A 625 -47.75 15.66 28.49
N TYR A 626 -46.52 15.62 29.00
CA TYR A 626 -45.48 16.62 28.68
C TYR A 626 -44.29 16.06 27.90
N GLY A 627 -44.03 14.76 27.99
CA GLY A 627 -42.89 14.11 27.36
C GLY A 627 -42.94 12.59 27.49
N ASN A 628 -41.87 11.90 27.05
CA ASN A 628 -41.78 10.45 27.17
C ASN A 628 -41.39 10.06 28.61
N VAL A 629 -42.38 9.74 29.43
CA VAL A 629 -42.21 9.41 30.85
C VAL A 629 -42.64 7.97 31.11
N GLN A 630 -41.82 7.21 31.84
CA GLN A 630 -42.12 5.80 32.13
C GLN A 630 -41.86 5.47 33.60
N ASN A 631 -42.80 4.76 34.22
CA ASN A 631 -42.57 4.12 35.52
C ASN A 631 -41.60 2.94 35.34
N ILE A 632 -40.45 3.01 36.01
CA ILE A 632 -39.43 1.95 36.03
C ILE A 632 -39.18 1.45 37.45
N SER A 633 -40.18 1.59 38.33
CA SER A 633 -40.10 1.11 39.72
C SER A 633 -39.75 -0.37 39.78
N GLY A 634 -38.94 -0.75 40.76
CA GLY A 634 -38.32 -2.08 40.86
C GLY A 634 -36.97 -2.19 40.14
N SER A 635 -36.53 -1.15 39.41
CA SER A 635 -35.22 -1.11 38.76
C SER A 635 -34.07 -1.32 39.73
N SER A 636 -33.04 -2.04 39.29
CA SER A 636 -31.77 -2.13 40.02
C SER A 636 -30.96 -0.85 39.91
N ALA A 637 -30.05 -0.63 40.86
CA ALA A 637 -29.08 0.47 40.82
C ALA A 637 -28.28 0.51 39.50
N SER A 638 -27.91 -0.65 38.96
CA SER A 638 -27.24 -0.75 37.65
C SER A 638 -28.13 -0.23 36.51
N ASN A 639 -29.44 -0.49 36.56
CA ASN A 639 -30.37 0.06 35.56
C ASN A 639 -30.55 1.58 35.70
N LEU A 640 -30.53 2.12 36.93
CA LEU A 640 -30.54 3.58 37.14
C LEU A 640 -29.31 4.23 36.50
N LYS A 641 -28.11 3.69 36.75
CA LYS A 641 -26.86 4.13 36.10
C LYS A 641 -26.96 4.05 34.58
N LEU A 642 -27.47 2.94 34.04
CA LEU A 642 -27.68 2.78 32.61
C LEU A 642 -28.57 3.89 32.02
N GLN A 643 -29.69 4.24 32.67
CA GLN A 643 -30.53 5.35 32.20
C GLN A 643 -29.74 6.66 32.15
N LEU A 644 -28.98 6.97 33.21
CA LEU A 644 -28.13 8.17 33.26
C LEU A 644 -27.06 8.17 32.15
N THR A 645 -26.39 7.05 31.88
CA THR A 645 -25.41 6.90 30.78
C THR A 645 -26.03 7.07 29.40
N LEU A 646 -27.33 6.79 29.28
CA LEU A 646 -28.15 7.02 28.09
C LEU A 646 -28.70 8.45 28.00
N GLY A 647 -28.34 9.34 28.94
CA GLY A 647 -28.81 10.72 28.93
C GLY A 647 -30.17 10.93 29.59
N ARG A 648 -30.70 9.93 30.30
CA ARG A 648 -32.09 9.91 30.78
C ARG A 648 -32.14 10.18 32.29
N PRO A 649 -32.67 11.33 32.73
CA PRO A 649 -32.81 11.62 34.15
C PRO A 649 -33.88 10.70 34.78
N VAL A 650 -33.68 10.37 36.06
CA VAL A 650 -34.57 9.45 36.78
C VAL A 650 -35.04 10.09 38.08
N VAL A 651 -36.35 10.29 38.22
CA VAL A 651 -36.98 10.63 39.50
C VAL A 651 -37.01 9.39 40.38
N VAL A 652 -36.59 9.51 41.63
CA VAL A 652 -36.43 8.40 42.57
C VAL A 652 -37.09 8.72 43.90
N TYR A 653 -37.61 7.68 44.55
CA TYR A 653 -38.24 7.72 45.86
C TYR A 653 -37.23 7.19 46.89
N VAL A 654 -36.87 8.02 47.86
CA VAL A 654 -35.92 7.73 48.94
C VAL A 654 -36.50 8.22 50.27
N THR A 655 -35.72 8.20 51.35
CA THR A 655 -36.08 8.87 52.61
C THR A 655 -35.50 10.28 52.65
N TYR A 656 -36.20 11.21 53.29
CA TYR A 656 -35.70 12.55 53.57
C TYR A 656 -34.37 12.45 54.31
N ASN A 657 -33.36 13.22 53.87
CA ASN A 657 -31.97 13.16 54.36
C ASN A 657 -31.29 11.78 54.29
N PHE A 658 -31.87 10.81 53.59
CA PHE A 658 -31.44 9.40 53.62
C PHE A 658 -31.45 8.80 55.03
N GLU A 659 -32.31 9.30 55.91
CA GLU A 659 -32.48 8.80 57.27
C GLU A 659 -33.16 7.42 57.29
N SER A 660 -33.17 6.77 58.46
CA SER A 660 -33.90 5.52 58.66
C SER A 660 -35.40 5.71 58.37
N PRO A 661 -36.07 4.73 57.74
CA PRO A 661 -37.48 4.87 57.39
C PRO A 661 -38.35 4.91 58.63
N THR A 662 -39.29 5.86 58.66
CA THR A 662 -40.46 5.83 59.53
C THR A 662 -41.64 5.29 58.74
N TYR A 663 -42.48 4.46 59.37
CA TYR A 663 -43.59 3.80 58.67
C TYR A 663 -44.93 4.16 59.30
N GLY A 664 -45.85 4.55 58.44
CA GLY A 664 -47.27 4.73 58.76
C GLY A 664 -48.11 3.61 58.15
N TYR A 665 -49.27 3.39 58.76
CA TYR A 665 -50.29 2.48 58.25
C TYR A 665 -51.52 3.28 57.85
N TYR A 666 -51.84 3.20 56.58
CA TYR A 666 -52.95 3.90 55.94
C TYR A 666 -53.96 2.87 55.44
N PHE A 667 -55.16 3.32 55.10
CA PHE A 667 -56.22 2.43 54.63
C PHE A 667 -55.83 1.64 53.36
N TRP A 668 -54.91 2.18 52.55
CA TRP A 668 -54.39 1.54 51.34
C TRP A 668 -53.13 0.68 51.60
N GLY A 669 -52.54 0.73 52.81
CA GLY A 669 -51.39 -0.07 53.17
C GLY A 669 -50.30 0.68 53.94
N LYS A 670 -49.08 0.13 53.90
CA LYS A 670 -47.91 0.64 54.61
C LYS A 670 -47.18 1.70 53.77
N GLY A 671 -46.99 2.89 54.33
CA GLY A 671 -46.22 3.99 53.74
C GLY A 671 -44.88 4.22 54.43
N VAL A 672 -43.95 4.91 53.75
CA VAL A 672 -42.72 5.44 54.36
C VAL A 672 -42.95 6.92 54.63
N ASP A 673 -43.22 7.31 55.88
CA ASP A 673 -43.75 8.63 56.23
C ASP A 673 -42.73 9.73 56.01
N ASN A 674 -41.44 9.42 56.18
CA ASN A 674 -40.34 10.30 55.81
C ASN A 674 -39.86 10.08 54.36
N ALA A 675 -40.74 9.67 53.44
CA ALA A 675 -40.38 9.58 52.03
C ALA A 675 -40.03 10.96 51.46
N HIS A 676 -39.10 10.98 50.51
CA HIS A 676 -38.69 12.16 49.77
C HIS A 676 -38.38 11.79 48.32
N ILE A 677 -38.74 12.68 47.40
CA ILE A 677 -38.62 12.44 45.96
C ILE A 677 -37.69 13.47 45.35
N MET A 678 -36.73 12.98 44.58
CA MET A 678 -35.66 13.78 43.98
C MET A 678 -35.29 13.26 42.59
N THR A 679 -34.55 14.05 41.82
CA THR A 679 -34.08 13.64 40.49
C THR A 679 -32.62 13.19 40.56
N LEU A 680 -32.32 11.97 40.12
CA LEU A 680 -30.95 11.55 39.82
C LEU A 680 -30.46 12.29 38.58
N ALA A 681 -29.37 13.03 38.76
CA ALA A 681 -28.71 13.81 37.74
C ALA A 681 -27.40 13.15 37.26
N GLY A 682 -26.84 12.20 38.00
CA GLY A 682 -25.59 11.57 37.59
C GLY A 682 -25.08 10.50 38.55
N TYR A 683 -23.94 9.92 38.19
CA TYR A 683 -23.19 9.00 39.03
C TYR A 683 -21.71 9.00 38.67
N ASN A 684 -20.88 8.53 39.60
CA ASN A 684 -19.46 8.32 39.38
C ASN A 684 -19.03 7.02 40.08
N SER A 685 -18.65 6.01 39.29
CA SER A 685 -18.24 4.68 39.78
C SER A 685 -16.89 4.68 40.47
N THR A 686 -16.04 5.67 40.22
CA THR A 686 -14.75 5.82 40.91
C THR A 686 -14.97 6.33 42.33
N THR A 687 -15.73 7.42 42.49
CA THR A 687 -16.03 7.98 43.83
C THR A 687 -17.15 7.23 44.55
N LYS A 688 -17.85 6.34 43.83
CA LYS A 688 -19.03 5.61 44.29
C LYS A 688 -20.15 6.53 44.81
N LYS A 689 -20.46 7.58 44.06
CA LYS A 689 -21.51 8.56 44.42
C LYS A 689 -22.53 8.77 43.31
N TYR A 690 -23.77 9.07 43.69
CA TYR A 690 -24.82 9.61 42.81
C TYR A 690 -24.90 11.13 42.96
N LEU A 691 -25.12 11.84 41.86
CA LEU A 691 -25.49 13.25 41.89
C LEU A 691 -27.02 13.33 41.91
N VAL A 692 -27.57 14.01 42.91
CA VAL A 692 -29.00 14.27 43.02
C VAL A 692 -29.27 15.76 42.81
N SER A 693 -30.42 16.07 42.22
CA SER A 693 -31.07 17.38 42.26
C SER A 693 -32.27 17.24 43.17
N ASP A 694 -32.10 17.70 44.41
CA ASP A 694 -33.08 17.62 45.49
C ASP A 694 -33.93 18.91 45.48
N PRO A 695 -35.26 18.83 45.26
CA PRO A 695 -36.15 20.00 45.30
C PRO A 695 -36.18 20.76 46.64
N ALA A 696 -35.77 20.14 47.74
CA ALA A 696 -35.71 20.75 49.07
C ALA A 696 -34.33 21.35 49.40
N LYS A 697 -33.24 20.87 48.76
CA LYS A 697 -31.86 21.14 49.21
C LYS A 697 -30.86 21.56 48.14
N GLY A 698 -31.22 21.50 46.85
CA GLY A 698 -30.30 21.78 45.76
C GLY A 698 -29.57 20.54 45.26
N LYS A 699 -28.42 20.74 44.61
CA LYS A 699 -27.65 19.63 44.00
C LYS A 699 -26.48 19.21 44.87
N TYR A 700 -26.32 17.91 45.07
CA TYR A 700 -25.19 17.38 45.84
C TYR A 700 -24.93 15.90 45.52
N TRP A 701 -23.74 15.43 45.92
CA TRP A 701 -23.32 14.04 45.74
C TRP A 701 -23.61 13.20 46.99
N VAL A 702 -24.12 11.98 46.78
CA VAL A 702 -24.51 11.03 47.83
C VAL A 702 -23.82 9.70 47.60
N ASP A 703 -23.25 9.10 48.65
CA ASP A 703 -22.60 7.79 48.56
C ASP A 703 -23.58 6.71 48.09
N TYR A 704 -23.11 5.79 47.25
CA TYR A 704 -23.91 4.67 46.74
C TYR A 704 -24.59 3.89 47.85
N ALA A 705 -23.87 3.55 48.92
CA ALA A 705 -24.45 2.77 50.02
C ALA A 705 -25.59 3.51 50.73
N VAL A 706 -25.45 4.83 50.92
CA VAL A 706 -26.46 5.68 51.56
C VAL A 706 -27.69 5.81 50.67
N PHE A 707 -27.47 6.18 49.40
CA PHE A 707 -28.53 6.33 48.42
C PHE A 707 -29.29 5.01 48.19
N GLU A 708 -28.57 3.92 47.93
CA GLU A 708 -29.17 2.63 47.59
C GLU A 708 -29.89 2.01 48.78
N LYS A 709 -29.44 2.23 50.02
CA LYS A 709 -30.18 1.83 51.23
C LYS A 709 -31.57 2.49 51.27
N ALA A 710 -31.65 3.79 51.00
CA ALA A 710 -32.92 4.53 51.00
C ALA A 710 -33.79 4.17 49.79
N TYR A 711 -33.21 4.11 48.59
CA TYR A 711 -33.93 3.76 47.36
C TYR A 711 -34.50 2.33 47.41
N ASN A 712 -33.77 1.37 47.99
CA ASN A 712 -34.21 -0.03 48.02
C ASN A 712 -35.44 -0.28 48.91
N LEU A 713 -35.87 0.68 49.73
CA LEU A 713 -37.08 0.57 50.54
C LEU A 713 -38.34 0.46 49.69
N THR A 714 -38.45 1.28 48.65
CA THR A 714 -39.62 1.33 47.76
C THR A 714 -39.28 0.94 46.33
N LYS A 715 -38.02 1.14 45.92
CA LYS A 715 -37.56 1.09 44.53
C LYS A 715 -38.45 1.93 43.60
N GLY A 716 -39.04 3.00 44.11
CA GLY A 716 -39.88 3.90 43.32
C GLY A 716 -39.00 4.68 42.36
N ALA A 717 -39.29 4.58 41.05
CA ALA A 717 -38.53 5.29 40.03
C ALA A 717 -39.35 5.62 38.78
N VAL A 718 -39.16 6.82 38.26
CA VAL A 718 -39.76 7.33 37.02
C VAL A 718 -38.66 7.91 36.13
N VAL A 719 -38.53 7.42 34.90
CA VAL A 719 -37.53 7.92 33.94
C VAL A 719 -38.18 8.81 32.90
N VAL A 720 -37.47 9.85 32.47
CA VAL A 720 -37.82 10.66 31.30
C VAL A 720 -36.87 10.33 30.15
N ARG A 721 -37.40 10.11 28.94
CA ARG A 721 -36.67 9.57 27.78
C ARG A 721 -36.64 10.48 26.56
#